data_AF-A0A4Q2M6N4-F1
#
_entry.id   AF-A0A4Q2M6N4-F1
#
_cell.length_a   1.000
_cell.length_b   1.000
_cell.length_c   1.000
_cell.angle_alpha   90.00
_cell.angle_beta   90.00
_cell.angle_gamma   90.00
#
_symmetry.space_group_name_H-M   'P 1'
#
loop_
_entity.id
_entity.type
_entity.pdbx_description
1 polymer ?
#
loop_
_entity_poly.entity_id
_entity_poly.type
_entity_poly.pdbx_seq_one_letter_code
_entity_poly.pdbx_strand_id
1 'polypeptide(L)'
;MDSLPPDALAFDIPSPPVQPPRPGFPVVSLLAPIAAAGALWAFTRSPYAIVFALLGPVIAIATMIDARRTRRRQMRAERRRYDEELDALASSIAAAHALERAALERAGAPEVIALPHRERWEEEAPGEIVVGRGPVRSAVALAGKAQDDRARDVVRAARSLENAPIRVPFDGGIGVVGPALLTAPLLRALVVQISHALGPQRLAIEAGAGSWVEELPHRDGRAIVVGVGVGVGLVPRATGVSTVILAEATSVAALPVECRNVIEVDGPARARVTRGSGRGRAFRPDLVGLVEARSWARGEKEAADQLGLVSEHRDPAFADLEHPAPGPFRRSLAVVLGSGSTMVDLVADGPHALVVGTTGSGKSELLVTWITALAATRGVEEVSFLLVDFKGGATFARVARLPHVVGFVTDLEDDAARRAVTSLDAELRHRERVLRSAGVSDLVHLDRAVVLPRLVVVIDEFAAMLSAHPELHSTLSDIAARGRSLGVHLVLATQRLGGTVRESILANTPLRIVLRTLDRADSQTMIGSDAALALPLDRPGSCLIRRGGGIVDPGRVVSVSDADVARIPRDDDAAPPRRPWAEPLPAVLGEDDARARLATGDGETGSGPASRSAWFGLIDAPEEQRMLPLAWAPRTDGHLLVIGGPLSGVTETLATITSRVREDFALCLELGGDAVQTVDALEAFRPDPAAPAVIVVDDVDLLAAGLDVEYRQRAVERLGYLATLRPADGVALLVGSHSSTGVRGLTERFSCALRLGFPTRAEHLQSGAPADLWQNRVVAGRGEWRGRRIQVIAPTPGRSDRSAAGRRAVIGHRALALETPLTVLVSRTPARAAGRVRRAFPEVEVQPLSVDTPATATNAPVPSASARASAPTRAARRAAPSVRPLVLVSDIETWNAVRARSGGGAPATTLVIDGSLSDYRSVTRDRALPPPLGPDDVWVIEVGGAVERRTWPTR
;
A
#
# COMPACT_ATOMS: atom_id res chain seq x y z
N MET A 1 -32.17 8.94 -46.39
CA MET A 1 -32.61 9.52 -47.68
C MET A 1 -33.70 10.52 -47.34
N ASP A 2 -33.32 11.61 -46.67
CA ASP A 2 -34.28 12.58 -46.12
C ASP A 2 -33.89 14.03 -46.46
N SER A 3 -34.90 14.75 -46.91
CA SER A 3 -35.05 16.22 -46.97
C SER A 3 -34.17 17.01 -47.96
N LEU A 4 -34.44 16.85 -49.25
CA LEU A 4 -34.59 18.02 -50.13
C LEU A 4 -36.11 18.22 -50.35
N PRO A 5 -36.65 19.43 -50.22
CA PRO A 5 -38.08 19.68 -50.45
C PRO A 5 -38.48 19.26 -51.87
N PRO A 6 -39.70 18.70 -52.07
CA PRO A 6 -40.17 18.15 -53.35
C PRO A 6 -40.54 19.19 -54.41
N ASP A 7 -40.35 20.49 -54.14
CA ASP A 7 -40.38 21.52 -55.17
C ASP A 7 -39.06 21.48 -55.94
N ALA A 8 -38.97 20.45 -56.79
CA ALA A 8 -37.90 20.24 -57.74
C ALA A 8 -37.60 21.55 -58.48
N LEU A 9 -36.31 21.81 -58.72
CA LEU A 9 -35.82 22.83 -59.65
C LEU A 9 -36.37 22.51 -61.05
N ALA A 10 -37.64 22.82 -61.26
CA ALA A 10 -38.40 22.55 -62.45
C ALA A 10 -38.22 23.73 -63.38
N PHE A 11 -37.51 23.53 -64.49
CA PHE A 11 -37.34 24.56 -65.49
C PHE A 11 -38.24 24.29 -66.69
N ASP A 12 -38.89 25.33 -67.20
CA ASP A 12 -39.71 25.24 -68.42
C ASP A 12 -38.83 25.28 -69.67
N ILE A 13 -39.12 24.42 -70.65
CA ILE A 13 -38.45 24.42 -71.95
C ILE A 13 -39.07 25.55 -72.81
N PRO A 14 -38.27 26.54 -73.27
CA PRO A 14 -38.74 27.58 -74.17
C PRO A 14 -39.38 26.99 -75.43
N SER A 15 -40.47 27.62 -75.89
CA SER A 15 -41.16 27.20 -77.12
C SER A 15 -40.47 27.79 -78.35
N PRO A 16 -40.29 27.02 -79.45
CA PRO A 16 -39.67 27.54 -80.66
C PRO A 16 -40.53 28.66 -81.27
N PRO A 17 -39.91 29.62 -81.98
CA PRO A 17 -40.64 30.72 -82.59
C PRO A 17 -41.66 30.21 -83.62
N VAL A 18 -42.93 30.60 -83.45
CA VAL A 18 -44.02 30.23 -84.36
C VAL A 18 -43.92 31.10 -85.62
N GLN A 19 -44.07 30.50 -86.80
CA GLN A 19 -44.02 31.27 -88.05
C GLN A 19 -45.18 32.29 -88.07
N PRO A 20 -44.90 33.60 -88.21
CA PRO A 20 -45.95 34.60 -88.34
C PRO A 20 -46.73 34.34 -89.62
N PRO A 21 -48.06 34.59 -89.60
CA PRO A 21 -48.91 34.38 -90.76
C PRO A 21 -48.36 35.13 -91.97
N ARG A 22 -48.53 34.56 -93.16
CA ARG A 22 -48.09 35.21 -94.40
C ARG A 22 -48.83 36.55 -94.53
N PRO A 23 -48.15 37.69 -94.70
CA PRO A 23 -48.83 38.96 -94.87
C PRO A 23 -49.74 38.87 -96.10
N GLY A 24 -51.01 39.22 -95.92
CA GLY A 24 -51.98 39.25 -97.00
C GLY A 24 -51.57 40.25 -98.07
N PHE A 25 -51.98 40.01 -99.31
CA PHE A 25 -51.77 40.97 -100.39
C PHE A 25 -52.52 42.28 -100.05
N PRO A 26 -51.88 43.46 -100.08
CA PRO A 26 -52.51 44.72 -99.65
C PRO A 26 -53.45 45.26 -100.74
N VAL A 27 -54.63 44.62 -100.88
CA VAL A 27 -55.65 44.97 -101.88
C VAL A 27 -56.07 46.43 -101.77
N VAL A 28 -56.19 46.95 -100.54
CA VAL A 28 -56.56 48.36 -100.27
C VAL A 28 -55.52 49.34 -100.84
N SER A 29 -54.23 49.07 -100.69
CA SER A 29 -53.15 49.91 -101.23
C SER A 29 -53.02 49.84 -102.75
N LEU A 30 -53.48 48.75 -103.37
CA LEU A 30 -53.53 48.62 -104.84
C LEU A 30 -54.76 49.36 -105.42
N LEU A 31 -55.91 49.29 -104.75
CA LEU A 31 -57.16 49.89 -105.25
C LEU A 31 -57.26 51.40 -104.98
N ALA A 32 -56.71 51.91 -103.88
CA ALA A 32 -56.86 53.32 -103.51
C ALA A 32 -56.31 54.30 -104.58
N PRO A 33 -55.13 54.08 -105.19
CA PRO A 33 -54.62 54.96 -106.24
C PRO A 33 -55.35 54.81 -107.57
N ILE A 34 -55.92 53.63 -107.85
CA ILE A 34 -56.79 53.39 -109.02
C ILE A 34 -58.10 54.15 -108.86
N ALA A 35 -58.72 54.10 -107.66
CA ALA A 35 -59.92 54.86 -107.35
C ALA A 35 -59.65 56.38 -107.39
N ALA A 36 -58.52 56.83 -106.84
CA ALA A 36 -58.10 58.24 -106.89
C ALA A 36 -57.83 58.70 -108.34
N ALA A 37 -57.17 57.88 -109.15
CA ALA A 37 -56.95 58.16 -110.58
C ALA A 37 -58.28 58.24 -111.35
N GLY A 38 -59.24 57.36 -111.06
CA GLY A 38 -60.59 57.42 -111.64
C GLY A 38 -61.34 58.69 -111.27
N ALA A 39 -61.31 59.08 -110.00
CA ALA A 39 -61.89 60.35 -109.53
C ALA A 39 -61.20 61.57 -110.17
N LEU A 40 -59.87 61.58 -110.26
CA LEU A 40 -59.11 62.66 -110.89
C LEU A 40 -59.41 62.76 -112.40
N TRP A 41 -59.50 61.63 -113.11
CA TRP A 41 -59.81 61.60 -114.53
C TRP A 41 -61.23 62.12 -114.81
N ALA A 42 -62.21 61.73 -113.98
CA ALA A 42 -63.58 62.23 -114.08
C ALA A 42 -63.65 63.76 -113.97
N PHE A 43 -62.77 64.37 -113.17
CA PHE A 43 -62.76 65.82 -112.94
C PHE A 43 -61.91 66.60 -113.95
N THR A 44 -60.71 66.09 -114.27
CA THR A 44 -59.70 66.85 -115.04
C THR A 44 -59.59 66.44 -116.51
N ARG A 45 -60.10 65.26 -116.90
CA ARG A 45 -59.94 64.64 -118.23
C ARG A 45 -58.49 64.58 -118.75
N SER A 46 -57.52 64.70 -117.85
CA SER A 46 -56.11 64.77 -118.19
C SER A 46 -55.50 63.37 -118.35
N PRO A 47 -54.68 63.11 -119.38
CA PRO A 47 -53.98 61.84 -119.52
C PRO A 47 -52.99 61.58 -118.38
N TYR A 48 -52.57 62.63 -117.65
CA TYR A 48 -51.65 62.51 -116.52
C TYR A 48 -52.25 61.80 -115.28
N ALA A 49 -53.57 61.63 -115.21
CA ALA A 49 -54.22 60.88 -114.12
C ALA A 49 -53.78 59.40 -114.04
N ILE A 50 -53.33 58.82 -115.15
CA ILE A 50 -52.81 57.44 -115.23
C ILE A 50 -51.55 57.24 -114.36
N VAL A 51 -50.77 58.29 -114.11
CA VAL A 51 -49.58 58.23 -113.26
C VAL A 51 -49.94 57.84 -111.82
N PHE A 52 -51.08 58.28 -111.30
CA PHE A 52 -51.55 57.87 -109.97
C PHE A 52 -51.97 56.40 -109.91
N ALA A 53 -52.53 55.85 -110.99
CA ALA A 53 -52.85 54.42 -111.07
C ALA A 53 -51.59 53.55 -111.11
N LEU A 54 -50.51 54.01 -111.76
CA LEU A 54 -49.20 53.35 -111.77
C LEU A 54 -48.49 53.38 -110.40
N LEU A 55 -48.81 54.36 -109.54
CA LEU A 55 -48.26 54.46 -108.19
C LEU A 55 -48.74 53.30 -107.28
N GLY A 56 -49.95 52.78 -107.52
CA GLY A 56 -50.53 51.68 -106.74
C GLY A 56 -49.71 50.39 -106.76
N PRO A 57 -49.37 49.83 -107.94
CA PRO A 57 -48.47 48.69 -108.05
C PRO A 57 -47.09 48.92 -107.40
N VAL A 58 -46.51 50.13 -107.56
CA VAL A 58 -45.21 50.47 -106.98
C VAL A 58 -45.26 50.46 -105.45
N ILE A 59 -46.29 51.08 -104.85
CA ILE A 59 -46.50 51.08 -103.40
C ILE A 59 -46.76 49.66 -102.91
N ALA A 60 -47.65 48.89 -103.55
CA ALA A 60 -47.94 47.51 -103.15
C ALA A 60 -46.69 46.61 -103.19
N ILE A 61 -45.82 46.78 -104.20
CA ILE A 61 -44.52 46.10 -104.27
C ILE A 61 -43.60 46.55 -103.14
N ALA A 62 -43.54 47.86 -102.85
CA ALA A 62 -42.75 48.40 -101.74
C ALA A 62 -43.21 47.86 -100.38
N THR A 63 -44.52 47.83 -100.10
CA THR A 63 -45.08 47.25 -98.87
C THR A 63 -44.82 45.75 -98.77
N MET A 64 -44.85 45.03 -99.90
CA MET A 64 -44.57 43.59 -99.91
C MET A 64 -43.07 43.28 -99.72
N ILE A 65 -42.17 44.13 -100.22
CA ILE A 65 -40.72 44.06 -99.95
C ILE A 65 -40.45 44.40 -98.48
N ASP A 66 -41.09 45.43 -97.94
CA ASP A 66 -40.93 45.83 -96.54
C ASP A 66 -41.50 44.78 -95.58
N ALA A 67 -42.68 44.24 -95.84
CA ALA A 67 -43.24 43.11 -95.09
C ALA A 67 -42.33 41.87 -95.14
N ARG A 68 -41.66 41.59 -96.27
CA ARG A 68 -40.65 40.52 -96.36
C ARG A 68 -39.40 40.83 -95.53
N ARG A 69 -38.91 42.08 -95.54
CA ARG A 69 -37.74 42.51 -94.76
C ARG A 69 -38.02 42.50 -93.26
N THR A 70 -39.15 43.05 -92.84
CA THR A 70 -39.61 43.10 -91.44
C THR A 70 -39.88 41.71 -90.90
N ARG A 71 -40.52 40.81 -91.68
CA ARG A 71 -40.68 39.38 -91.32
C ARG A 71 -39.34 38.68 -91.13
N ARG A 72 -38.36 38.90 -92.03
CA ARG A 72 -37.01 38.32 -91.89
C ARG A 72 -36.29 38.89 -90.65
N ARG A 73 -36.42 40.19 -90.36
CA ARG A 73 -35.85 40.82 -89.17
C ARG A 73 -36.50 40.29 -87.89
N GLN A 74 -37.83 40.22 -87.85
CA GLN A 74 -38.61 39.71 -86.71
C GLN A 74 -38.31 38.23 -86.45
N MET A 75 -38.29 37.38 -87.48
CA MET A 75 -37.90 35.97 -87.34
C MET A 75 -36.46 35.80 -86.84
N ARG A 76 -35.52 36.66 -87.27
CA ARG A 76 -34.14 36.65 -86.75
C ARG A 76 -34.08 37.09 -85.28
N ALA A 77 -34.87 38.10 -84.90
CA ALA A 77 -34.95 38.57 -83.52
C ALA A 77 -35.60 37.54 -82.59
N GLU A 78 -36.71 36.93 -83.00
CA GLU A 78 -37.39 35.85 -82.26
C GLU A 78 -36.51 34.59 -82.16
N ARG A 79 -35.76 34.24 -83.21
CA ARG A 79 -34.80 33.13 -83.13
C ARG A 79 -33.63 33.44 -82.19
N ARG A 80 -33.09 34.67 -82.23
CA ARG A 80 -32.04 35.10 -81.28
C ARG A 80 -32.53 35.05 -79.85
N ARG A 81 -33.73 35.57 -79.58
CA ARG A 81 -34.36 35.51 -78.26
C ARG A 81 -34.57 34.08 -77.78
N TYR A 82 -35.02 33.19 -78.66
CA TYR A 82 -35.14 31.75 -78.35
C TYR A 82 -33.79 31.11 -78.03
N ASP A 83 -32.75 31.41 -78.80
CA ASP A 83 -31.39 30.93 -78.54
C ASP A 83 -30.85 31.48 -77.21
N GLU A 84 -31.09 32.76 -76.90
CA GLU A 84 -30.73 33.39 -75.61
C GLU A 84 -31.49 32.77 -74.42
N GLU A 85 -32.78 32.50 -74.58
CA GLU A 85 -33.61 31.81 -73.56
C GLU A 85 -33.14 30.37 -73.33
N LEU A 86 -32.71 29.65 -74.38
CA LEU A 86 -32.09 28.32 -74.25
C LEU A 86 -30.72 28.36 -73.56
N ASP A 87 -29.88 29.35 -73.86
CA ASP A 87 -28.55 29.51 -73.25
C ASP A 87 -28.69 29.92 -71.77
N ALA A 88 -29.68 30.75 -71.43
CA ALA A 88 -30.04 31.08 -70.05
C ALA A 88 -30.56 29.84 -69.29
N LEU A 89 -31.40 29.02 -69.92
CA LEU A 89 -31.85 27.74 -69.36
C LEU A 89 -30.67 26.79 -69.10
N ALA A 90 -29.76 26.64 -70.07
CA ALA A 90 -28.57 25.79 -69.91
C ALA A 90 -27.67 26.26 -68.75
N SER A 91 -27.50 27.58 -68.60
CA SER A 91 -26.75 28.17 -67.48
C SER A 91 -27.42 27.92 -66.13
N SER A 92 -28.77 27.98 -66.09
CA SER A 92 -29.56 27.73 -64.88
C SER A 92 -29.51 26.25 -64.46
N ILE A 93 -29.54 25.33 -65.43
CA ILE A 93 -29.31 23.90 -65.22
C ILE A 93 -27.89 23.66 -64.70
N ALA A 94 -26.87 24.32 -65.26
CA ALA A 94 -25.48 24.17 -64.81
C ALA A 94 -25.29 24.65 -63.36
N ALA A 95 -25.95 25.75 -62.97
CA ALA A 95 -25.96 26.25 -61.59
C ALA A 95 -26.70 25.28 -60.64
N ALA A 96 -27.86 24.75 -61.05
CA ALA A 96 -28.58 23.71 -60.31
C ALA A 96 -27.74 22.44 -60.13
N HIS A 97 -27.05 21.99 -61.18
CA HIS A 97 -26.10 20.87 -61.13
C HIS A 97 -24.89 21.16 -60.25
N ALA A 98 -24.43 22.40 -60.14
CA ALA A 98 -23.35 22.76 -59.22
C ALA A 98 -23.80 22.65 -57.75
N LEU A 99 -25.02 23.12 -57.45
CA LEU A 99 -25.64 22.97 -56.13
C LEU A 99 -25.92 21.51 -55.79
N GLU A 100 -26.45 20.73 -56.75
CA GLU A 100 -26.69 19.29 -56.58
C GLU A 100 -25.39 18.53 -56.36
N ARG A 101 -24.31 18.85 -57.09
CA ARG A 101 -22.97 18.30 -56.82
C ARG A 101 -22.49 18.65 -55.43
N ALA A 102 -22.54 19.93 -55.04
CA ALA A 102 -22.12 20.37 -53.71
C ALA A 102 -22.90 19.67 -52.58
N ALA A 103 -24.19 19.41 -52.77
CA ALA A 103 -25.02 18.67 -51.81
C ALA A 103 -24.70 17.17 -51.75
N LEU A 104 -24.19 16.60 -52.86
CA LEU A 104 -23.73 15.21 -52.92
C LEU A 104 -22.26 15.05 -52.52
N GLU A 105 -21.52 16.16 -52.41
CA GLU A 105 -20.09 16.20 -52.21
C GLU A 105 -19.75 15.63 -50.83
N ARG A 106 -19.16 14.44 -50.83
CA ARG A 106 -18.36 13.93 -49.74
C ARG A 106 -16.91 13.95 -50.21
N ALA A 107 -15.99 14.24 -49.29
CA ALA A 107 -14.56 14.19 -49.60
C ALA A 107 -14.21 12.77 -50.07
N GLY A 108 -13.72 12.65 -51.30
CA GLY A 108 -13.07 11.43 -51.78
C GLY A 108 -11.63 11.40 -51.28
N ALA A 109 -10.88 10.36 -51.65
CA ALA A 109 -9.50 10.22 -51.19
C ALA A 109 -8.59 11.43 -51.56
N PRO A 110 -8.66 12.00 -52.78
CA PRO A 110 -7.82 13.15 -53.14
C PRO A 110 -8.13 14.38 -52.29
N GLU A 111 -9.41 14.63 -51.98
CA GLU A 111 -9.80 15.73 -51.11
C GLU A 111 -9.34 15.48 -49.67
N VAL A 112 -9.53 14.25 -49.15
CA VAL A 112 -9.08 13.85 -47.80
C VAL A 112 -7.58 14.03 -47.61
N ILE A 113 -6.77 13.69 -48.62
CA ILE A 113 -5.30 13.83 -48.55
C ILE A 113 -4.87 15.29 -48.51
N ALA A 114 -5.63 16.18 -49.17
CA ALA A 114 -5.36 17.61 -49.19
C ALA A 114 -5.85 18.34 -47.93
N LEU A 115 -6.68 17.70 -47.11
CA LEU A 115 -7.14 18.27 -45.84
C LEU A 115 -6.01 18.22 -44.80
N PRO A 116 -5.91 19.23 -43.92
CA PRO A 116 -5.05 19.13 -42.74
C PRO A 116 -5.52 17.99 -41.83
N HIS A 117 -4.57 17.27 -41.24
CA HIS A 117 -4.81 16.26 -40.21
C HIS A 117 -5.63 16.89 -39.06
N ARG A 118 -6.87 16.42 -38.84
CA ARG A 118 -7.89 17.11 -38.03
C ARG A 118 -7.71 16.86 -36.51
N GLU A 119 -8.30 17.74 -35.71
CA GLU A 119 -8.40 17.61 -34.24
C GLU A 119 -9.51 16.64 -33.75
N ARG A 120 -10.45 16.18 -34.60
CA ARG A 120 -11.52 15.25 -34.21
C ARG A 120 -11.97 14.33 -35.36
N TRP A 121 -11.88 13.01 -35.14
CA TRP A 121 -12.52 11.97 -35.95
C TRP A 121 -14.03 11.93 -35.73
N GLU A 122 -14.78 11.38 -36.68
CA GLU A 122 -16.23 11.23 -36.57
C GLU A 122 -16.60 10.08 -35.62
N GLU A 123 -17.71 10.26 -34.88
CA GLU A 123 -18.24 9.24 -33.97
C GLU A 123 -19.11 8.18 -34.65
N GLU A 124 -19.36 8.26 -35.96
CA GLU A 124 -20.18 7.29 -36.66
C GLU A 124 -19.44 6.73 -37.88
N ALA A 125 -19.70 5.46 -38.19
CA ALA A 125 -19.13 4.84 -39.38
C ALA A 125 -19.65 5.54 -40.64
N PRO A 126 -18.82 5.72 -41.67
CA PRO A 126 -19.29 6.29 -42.92
C PRO A 126 -20.35 5.35 -43.51
N GLY A 127 -21.59 5.82 -43.65
CA GLY A 127 -22.66 5.00 -44.25
C GLY A 127 -22.37 4.62 -45.71
N GLU A 128 -21.72 5.51 -46.46
CA GLU A 128 -21.24 5.27 -47.82
C GLU A 128 -19.86 5.91 -48.04
N ILE A 129 -19.05 5.30 -48.89
CA ILE A 129 -17.69 5.76 -49.26
C ILE A 129 -17.64 6.11 -50.75
N VAL A 130 -16.81 7.10 -51.12
CA VAL A 130 -16.61 7.52 -52.51
C VAL A 130 -15.53 6.66 -53.16
N VAL A 131 -15.86 6.04 -54.29
CA VAL A 131 -14.93 5.17 -55.06
C VAL A 131 -14.32 5.87 -56.28
N GLY A 132 -14.87 7.02 -56.65
CA GLY A 132 -14.46 7.79 -57.82
C GLY A 132 -15.56 8.75 -58.28
N ARG A 133 -15.35 9.37 -59.45
CA ARG A 133 -16.27 10.37 -60.01
C ARG A 133 -16.80 9.94 -61.38
N GLY A 134 -18.08 10.17 -61.63
CA GLY A 134 -18.71 9.79 -62.90
C GLY A 134 -20.13 10.33 -63.06
N PRO A 135 -20.81 9.99 -64.16
CA PRO A 135 -22.16 10.43 -64.43
C PRO A 135 -23.17 9.81 -63.45
N VAL A 136 -23.96 10.66 -62.79
CA VAL A 136 -25.10 10.27 -61.93
C VAL A 136 -26.39 10.87 -62.50
N ARG A 137 -27.54 10.26 -62.23
CA ARG A 137 -28.82 10.83 -62.65
C ARG A 137 -29.10 12.11 -61.86
N SER A 138 -29.33 13.22 -62.57
CA SER A 138 -29.69 14.52 -61.99
C SER A 138 -31.16 14.52 -61.53
N ALA A 139 -31.43 15.22 -60.43
CA ALA A 139 -32.77 15.44 -59.89
C ALA A 139 -33.50 16.62 -60.58
N VAL A 140 -32.81 17.39 -61.41
CA VAL A 140 -33.40 18.51 -62.18
C VAL A 140 -34.53 18.01 -63.07
N ALA A 141 -35.71 18.60 -62.91
CA ALA A 141 -36.88 18.31 -63.73
C ALA A 141 -37.02 19.38 -64.82
N LEU A 142 -37.42 18.97 -66.03
CA LEU A 142 -37.76 19.91 -67.11
C LEU A 142 -39.21 19.71 -67.51
N ALA A 143 -39.97 20.80 -67.55
CA ALA A 143 -41.36 20.82 -67.96
C ALA A 143 -41.49 21.25 -69.43
N GLY A 144 -42.34 20.54 -70.19
CA GLY A 144 -42.54 20.76 -71.63
C GLY A 144 -41.90 19.68 -72.52
N LYS A 145 -42.02 19.85 -73.84
CA LYS A 145 -41.44 18.94 -74.85
C LYS A 145 -40.40 19.68 -75.67
N ALA A 146 -39.20 19.12 -75.81
CA ALA A 146 -38.20 19.63 -76.74
C ALA A 146 -38.66 19.40 -78.20
N GLN A 147 -38.82 20.48 -78.95
CA GLN A 147 -39.38 20.45 -80.31
C GLN A 147 -38.30 20.55 -81.41
N ASP A 148 -37.08 21.00 -81.09
CA ASP A 148 -35.93 21.04 -82.00
C ASP A 148 -34.71 20.29 -81.44
N ASP A 149 -33.64 20.16 -82.24
CA ASP A 149 -32.44 19.41 -81.86
C ASP A 149 -31.68 20.08 -80.70
N ARG A 150 -31.60 21.41 -80.70
CA ARG A 150 -30.88 22.18 -79.68
C ARG A 150 -31.56 22.06 -78.31
N ALA A 151 -32.89 22.17 -78.25
CA ALA A 151 -33.64 21.92 -77.03
C ALA A 151 -33.52 20.46 -76.57
N ARG A 152 -33.44 19.49 -77.49
CA ARG A 152 -33.21 18.08 -77.16
C ARG A 152 -31.84 17.83 -76.51
N ASP A 153 -30.81 18.54 -76.95
CA ASP A 153 -29.47 18.45 -76.37
C ASP A 153 -29.42 19.04 -74.95
N VAL A 154 -30.07 20.19 -74.71
CA VAL A 154 -30.21 20.76 -73.36
C VAL A 154 -30.97 19.81 -72.42
N VAL A 155 -32.06 19.19 -72.90
CA VAL A 155 -32.81 18.18 -72.13
C VAL A 155 -31.96 16.94 -71.84
N ARG A 156 -31.10 16.51 -72.78
CA ARG A 156 -30.19 15.38 -72.57
C ARG A 156 -29.15 15.72 -71.51
N ALA A 157 -28.56 16.92 -71.57
CA ALA A 157 -27.57 17.40 -70.60
C ALA A 157 -28.15 17.52 -69.19
N ALA A 158 -29.40 17.97 -69.04
CA ALA A 158 -30.05 18.13 -67.73
C ALA A 158 -30.28 16.81 -66.96
N ARG A 159 -30.30 15.66 -67.66
CA ARG A 159 -30.59 14.34 -67.07
C ARG A 159 -29.38 13.69 -66.39
N SER A 160 -28.17 14.08 -66.76
CA SER A 160 -26.92 13.50 -66.26
C SER A 160 -26.11 14.57 -65.55
N LEU A 161 -25.77 14.30 -64.31
CA LEU A 161 -24.82 15.06 -63.51
C LEU A 161 -23.43 14.48 -63.74
N GLU A 162 -22.65 15.13 -64.60
CA GLU A 162 -21.27 14.71 -64.87
C GLU A 162 -20.34 15.00 -63.68
N ASN A 163 -19.30 14.18 -63.50
CA ASN A 163 -18.28 14.31 -62.44
C ASN A 163 -18.84 14.30 -61.00
N ALA A 164 -19.97 13.62 -60.77
CA ALA A 164 -20.52 13.44 -59.43
C ALA A 164 -19.83 12.27 -58.68
N PRO A 165 -19.73 12.33 -57.34
CA PRO A 165 -19.14 11.25 -56.55
C PRO A 165 -19.98 9.97 -56.66
N ILE A 166 -19.33 8.86 -57.01
CA ILE A 166 -19.91 7.53 -57.00
C ILE A 166 -19.72 6.93 -55.61
N ARG A 167 -20.83 6.66 -54.93
CA ARG A 167 -20.86 6.19 -53.54
C ARG A 167 -21.26 4.73 -53.47
N VAL A 168 -20.59 3.98 -52.61
CA VAL A 168 -20.91 2.58 -52.30
C VAL A 168 -21.11 2.40 -50.79
N PRO A 169 -22.02 1.52 -50.33
CA PRO A 169 -22.25 1.27 -48.91
C PRO A 169 -21.01 0.62 -48.27
N PHE A 170 -20.62 1.09 -47.10
CA PHE A 170 -19.45 0.59 -46.37
C PHE A 170 -19.72 -0.74 -45.64
N ASP A 171 -20.94 -0.92 -45.13
CA ASP A 171 -21.37 -2.03 -44.26
C ASP A 171 -21.27 -3.43 -44.89
N GLY A 172 -21.24 -3.51 -46.22
CA GLY A 172 -21.29 -4.75 -46.98
C GLY A 172 -19.97 -5.25 -47.54
N GLY A 173 -18.82 -4.69 -47.17
CA GLY A 173 -17.53 -5.04 -47.76
C GLY A 173 -17.39 -4.61 -49.23
N ILE A 174 -16.15 -4.38 -49.68
CA ILE A 174 -15.84 -3.88 -51.02
C ILE A 174 -14.76 -4.76 -51.66
N GLY A 175 -15.13 -5.40 -52.75
CA GLY A 175 -14.22 -6.16 -53.60
C GLY A 175 -13.84 -5.37 -54.85
N VAL A 176 -12.54 -5.28 -55.14
CA VAL A 176 -12.01 -4.61 -56.33
C VAL A 176 -11.40 -5.66 -57.26
N VAL A 177 -11.86 -5.70 -58.51
CA VAL A 177 -11.45 -6.68 -59.51
C VAL A 177 -10.69 -6.00 -60.64
N GLY A 178 -9.51 -6.51 -60.97
CA GLY A 178 -8.71 -5.99 -62.08
C GLY A 178 -7.22 -6.28 -61.92
N PRO A 179 -6.36 -5.67 -62.75
CA PRO A 179 -4.91 -5.75 -62.59
C PRO A 179 -4.47 -5.11 -61.27
N ALA A 180 -3.56 -5.77 -60.53
CA ALA A 180 -3.07 -5.31 -59.22
C ALA A 180 -2.52 -3.86 -59.23
N LEU A 181 -1.95 -3.44 -60.36
CA LEU A 181 -1.45 -2.07 -60.58
C LEU A 181 -2.56 -1.00 -60.51
N LEU A 182 -3.82 -1.38 -60.69
CA LEU A 182 -4.99 -0.50 -60.69
C LEU A 182 -5.90 -0.74 -59.47
N THR A 183 -5.99 -1.98 -58.98
CA THR A 183 -6.80 -2.31 -57.79
C THR A 183 -6.17 -1.82 -56.49
N ALA A 184 -4.84 -1.98 -56.33
CA ALA A 184 -4.15 -1.58 -55.11
C ALA A 184 -4.22 -0.06 -54.84
N PRO A 185 -4.05 0.85 -55.83
CA PRO A 185 -4.27 2.28 -55.63
C PRO A 185 -5.69 2.66 -55.23
N LEU A 186 -6.71 1.96 -55.75
CA LEU A 186 -8.10 2.19 -55.37
C LEU A 186 -8.36 1.70 -53.93
N LEU A 187 -7.84 0.54 -53.55
CA LEU A 187 -7.91 0.07 -52.16
C LEU A 187 -7.25 1.05 -51.19
N ARG A 188 -6.09 1.61 -51.54
CA ARG A 188 -5.45 2.65 -50.73
C ARG A 188 -6.34 3.88 -50.56
N ALA A 189 -7.00 4.31 -51.64
CA ALA A 189 -7.94 5.44 -51.60
C ALA A 189 -9.10 5.19 -50.63
N LEU A 190 -9.61 3.95 -50.57
CA LEU A 190 -10.66 3.57 -49.62
C LEU A 190 -10.15 3.56 -48.17
N VAL A 191 -8.97 2.97 -47.93
CA VAL A 191 -8.36 2.92 -46.59
C VAL A 191 -8.12 4.32 -46.04
N VAL A 192 -7.59 5.25 -46.85
CA VAL A 192 -7.37 6.64 -46.45
C VAL A 192 -8.68 7.32 -46.03
N GLN A 193 -9.75 7.17 -46.81
CA GLN A 193 -11.06 7.74 -46.47
C GLN A 193 -11.62 7.17 -45.16
N ILE A 194 -11.49 5.85 -44.95
CA ILE A 194 -11.98 5.18 -43.75
C ILE A 194 -11.19 5.60 -42.51
N SER A 195 -9.86 5.65 -42.62
CA SER A 195 -8.96 6.11 -41.55
C SER A 195 -9.15 7.59 -41.21
N HIS A 196 -9.57 8.41 -42.18
CA HIS A 196 -9.90 9.80 -41.90
C HIS A 196 -11.23 9.95 -41.18
N ALA A 197 -12.23 9.14 -41.56
CA ALA A 197 -13.56 9.18 -40.97
C ALA A 197 -13.56 8.65 -39.53
N LEU A 198 -12.88 7.52 -39.27
CA LEU A 198 -12.92 6.81 -37.99
C LEU A 198 -11.57 6.81 -37.29
N GLY A 199 -11.55 7.25 -36.03
CA GLY A 199 -10.31 7.35 -35.26
C GLY A 199 -9.73 6.03 -34.76
N PRO A 200 -8.45 6.05 -34.32
CA PRO A 200 -7.68 4.84 -33.97
C PRO A 200 -8.22 4.06 -32.76
N GLN A 201 -9.06 4.69 -31.92
CA GLN A 201 -9.72 4.01 -30.80
C GLN A 201 -10.92 3.15 -31.23
N ARG A 202 -11.48 3.40 -32.41
CA ARG A 202 -12.69 2.75 -32.91
C ARG A 202 -12.42 1.84 -34.09
N LEU A 203 -11.50 2.22 -34.96
CA LEU A 203 -11.13 1.48 -36.15
C LEU A 203 -9.81 0.72 -35.94
N ALA A 204 -9.84 -0.58 -36.17
CA ALA A 204 -8.64 -1.40 -36.37
C ALA A 204 -8.56 -1.79 -37.86
N ILE A 205 -7.38 -1.64 -38.47
CA ILE A 205 -7.14 -2.07 -39.86
C ILE A 205 -6.11 -3.19 -39.84
N GLU A 206 -6.52 -4.37 -40.31
CA GLU A 206 -5.68 -5.55 -40.41
C GLU A 206 -5.28 -5.76 -41.87
N ALA A 207 -3.98 -5.92 -42.13
CA ALA A 207 -3.44 -6.21 -43.46
C ALA A 207 -2.33 -7.26 -43.39
N GLY A 208 -1.92 -7.79 -44.55
CA GLY A 208 -0.76 -8.68 -44.64
C GLY A 208 0.53 -8.02 -44.17
N ALA A 209 1.46 -8.82 -43.63
CA ALA A 209 2.74 -8.35 -43.11
C ALA A 209 3.55 -7.57 -44.15
N GLY A 210 4.12 -6.43 -43.75
CA GLY A 210 4.87 -5.51 -44.60
C GLY A 210 3.99 -4.53 -45.39
N SER A 211 2.70 -4.42 -45.06
CA SER A 211 1.78 -3.45 -45.66
C SER A 211 2.04 -2.03 -45.14
N TRP A 212 1.83 -1.01 -45.98
CA TRP A 212 1.89 0.39 -45.59
C TRP A 212 0.84 0.77 -44.53
N VAL A 213 -0.22 -0.03 -44.40
CA VAL A 213 -1.25 0.11 -43.36
C VAL A 213 -0.64 0.02 -41.96
N GLU A 214 0.50 -0.66 -41.81
CA GLU A 214 1.25 -0.69 -40.54
C GLU A 214 1.73 0.71 -40.11
N GLU A 215 1.87 1.67 -41.03
CA GLU A 215 2.25 3.05 -40.72
C GLU A 215 1.07 3.89 -40.17
N LEU A 216 -0.17 3.36 -40.18
CA LEU A 216 -1.35 4.02 -39.63
C LEU A 216 -1.49 3.78 -38.11
N PRO A 217 -2.10 4.72 -37.36
CA PRO A 217 -2.36 4.56 -35.92
C PRO A 217 -3.52 3.59 -35.58
N HIS A 218 -4.21 3.05 -36.58
CA HIS A 218 -5.47 2.32 -36.47
C HIS A 218 -5.28 0.82 -36.23
N ARG A 219 -4.66 0.42 -35.10
CA ARG A 219 -4.34 -0.99 -34.81
C ARG A 219 -5.28 -1.66 -33.80
N ASP A 220 -5.69 -0.93 -32.77
CA ASP A 220 -6.36 -1.49 -31.59
C ASP A 220 -7.82 -1.04 -31.43
N GLY A 221 -8.42 -0.52 -32.50
CA GLY A 221 -9.78 -0.01 -32.47
C GLY A 221 -10.81 -1.07 -32.07
N ARG A 222 -11.75 -0.70 -31.20
CA ARG A 222 -12.67 -1.66 -30.54
C ARG A 222 -14.06 -1.76 -31.18
N ALA A 223 -14.38 -0.92 -32.17
CA ALA A 223 -15.75 -0.80 -32.71
C ALA A 223 -15.90 -1.40 -34.11
N ILE A 224 -14.89 -1.24 -34.98
CA ILE A 224 -14.91 -1.73 -36.37
C ILE A 224 -13.54 -2.27 -36.74
N VAL A 225 -13.51 -3.47 -37.32
CA VAL A 225 -12.29 -4.07 -37.86
C VAL A 225 -12.38 -4.15 -39.38
N VAL A 226 -11.40 -3.56 -40.07
CA VAL A 226 -11.30 -3.58 -41.53
C VAL A 226 -10.15 -4.48 -41.96
N GLY A 227 -10.46 -5.61 -42.59
CA GLY A 227 -9.45 -6.47 -43.20
C GLY A 227 -9.13 -6.02 -44.62
N VAL A 228 -7.85 -5.81 -44.94
CA VAL A 228 -7.36 -5.40 -46.27
C VAL A 228 -6.41 -6.45 -46.85
N GLY A 229 -6.68 -6.94 -48.06
CA GLY A 229 -5.68 -7.70 -48.82
C GLY A 229 -6.23 -8.45 -50.03
N VAL A 230 -5.61 -9.59 -50.35
CA VAL A 230 -5.78 -10.27 -51.65
C VAL A 230 -6.50 -11.61 -51.49
N GLY A 231 -7.62 -11.80 -52.20
CA GLY A 231 -8.28 -13.10 -52.34
C GLY A 231 -9.10 -13.63 -51.15
N VAL A 232 -9.46 -14.92 -51.21
CA VAL A 232 -10.44 -15.62 -50.33
C VAL A 232 -9.92 -15.97 -48.92
N GLY A 233 -8.68 -15.58 -48.58
CA GLY A 233 -8.02 -15.93 -47.31
C GLY A 233 -8.08 -14.86 -46.21
N LEU A 234 -8.79 -13.76 -46.43
CA LEU A 234 -8.90 -12.68 -45.45
C LEU A 234 -9.94 -13.00 -44.38
N VAL A 235 -9.47 -13.33 -43.17
CA VAL A 235 -10.32 -13.45 -41.99
C VAL A 235 -9.77 -12.50 -40.92
N PRO A 236 -10.47 -11.37 -40.64
CA PRO A 236 -10.10 -10.49 -39.54
C PRO A 236 -10.13 -11.23 -38.21
N ARG A 237 -9.16 -10.97 -37.32
CA ARG A 237 -8.93 -11.79 -36.12
C ARG A 237 -9.94 -11.55 -34.98
N ALA A 238 -10.78 -10.52 -35.08
CA ALA A 238 -11.67 -10.09 -34.00
C ALA A 238 -13.04 -10.79 -33.99
N THR A 239 -13.46 -11.28 -32.83
CA THR A 239 -14.82 -11.82 -32.59
C THR A 239 -15.64 -10.83 -31.77
N GLY A 240 -16.89 -10.55 -32.18
CA GLY A 240 -17.82 -9.67 -31.46
C GLY A 240 -17.80 -8.18 -31.83
N VAL A 241 -17.11 -7.81 -32.91
CA VAL A 241 -17.00 -6.43 -33.42
C VAL A 241 -17.46 -6.37 -34.89
N SER A 242 -18.03 -5.24 -35.33
CA SER A 242 -18.45 -5.06 -36.73
C SER A 242 -17.24 -5.18 -37.67
N THR A 243 -17.27 -6.17 -38.57
CA THR A 243 -16.14 -6.48 -39.44
C THR A 243 -16.46 -6.15 -40.90
N VAL A 244 -15.58 -5.43 -41.57
CA VAL A 244 -15.70 -5.05 -42.99
C VAL A 244 -14.47 -5.55 -43.75
N ILE A 245 -14.67 -6.10 -44.95
CA ILE A 245 -13.57 -6.64 -45.76
C ILE A 245 -13.38 -5.76 -47.00
N LEU A 246 -12.13 -5.36 -47.24
CA LEU A 246 -11.65 -4.72 -48.46
C LEU A 246 -10.70 -5.69 -49.16
N ALA A 247 -11.13 -6.24 -50.29
CA ALA A 247 -10.37 -7.26 -50.99
C ALA A 247 -10.06 -6.87 -52.44
N GLU A 248 -8.85 -7.18 -52.91
CA GLU A 248 -8.55 -7.18 -54.35
C GLU A 248 -8.44 -8.59 -54.92
N ALA A 249 -8.82 -8.73 -56.18
CA ALA A 249 -8.74 -9.97 -56.93
C ALA A 249 -8.58 -9.72 -58.44
N THR A 250 -8.08 -10.71 -59.18
CA THR A 250 -8.02 -10.66 -60.65
C THR A 250 -9.34 -11.09 -61.31
N SER A 251 -10.25 -11.72 -60.57
CA SER A 251 -11.58 -12.10 -61.03
C SER A 251 -12.60 -12.06 -59.88
N VAL A 252 -13.88 -11.89 -60.22
CA VAL A 252 -14.98 -11.84 -59.24
C VAL A 252 -15.07 -13.13 -58.41
N ALA A 253 -14.74 -14.28 -58.98
CA ALA A 253 -14.81 -15.58 -58.30
C ALA A 253 -13.76 -15.74 -57.18
N ALA A 254 -12.70 -14.92 -57.20
CA ALA A 254 -11.63 -14.95 -56.20
C ALA A 254 -11.84 -13.96 -55.05
N LEU A 255 -12.97 -13.24 -55.01
CA LEU A 255 -13.32 -12.35 -53.90
C LEU A 255 -13.99 -13.13 -52.74
N PRO A 256 -13.78 -12.70 -51.48
CA PRO A 256 -14.55 -13.19 -50.33
C PRO A 256 -16.06 -13.01 -50.52
N VAL A 257 -16.87 -13.94 -50.00
CA VAL A 257 -18.34 -13.92 -50.14
C VAL A 257 -18.99 -12.74 -49.41
N GLU A 258 -18.27 -12.19 -48.44
CA GLU A 258 -18.62 -11.03 -47.62
C GLU A 258 -18.57 -9.74 -48.43
N CYS A 259 -17.87 -9.67 -49.57
CA CYS A 259 -17.82 -8.50 -50.43
C CYS A 259 -19.10 -8.35 -51.27
N ARG A 260 -20.07 -7.60 -50.74
CA ARG A 260 -21.37 -7.34 -51.40
C ARG A 260 -21.25 -6.30 -52.53
N ASN A 261 -20.31 -5.37 -52.40
CA ASN A 261 -20.03 -4.36 -53.42
C ASN A 261 -18.82 -4.79 -54.23
N VAL A 262 -18.96 -4.90 -55.56
CA VAL A 262 -17.87 -5.32 -56.45
C VAL A 262 -17.64 -4.25 -57.50
N ILE A 263 -16.39 -3.81 -57.61
CA ILE A 263 -15.92 -2.77 -58.52
C ILE A 263 -14.91 -3.39 -59.46
N GLU A 264 -15.16 -3.32 -60.75
CA GLU A 264 -14.25 -3.79 -61.79
C GLU A 264 -13.49 -2.60 -62.37
N VAL A 265 -12.17 -2.65 -62.36
CA VAL A 265 -11.29 -1.57 -62.82
C VAL A 265 -10.65 -1.96 -64.15
N ASP A 266 -11.21 -1.42 -65.24
CA ASP A 266 -10.76 -1.68 -66.61
C ASP A 266 -9.51 -0.85 -66.97
N GLY A 267 -9.31 0.29 -66.32
CA GLY A 267 -8.21 1.21 -66.61
C GLY A 267 -8.14 2.38 -65.63
N PRO A 268 -7.08 3.21 -65.70
CA PRO A 268 -6.85 4.31 -64.74
C PRO A 268 -7.92 5.42 -64.78
N ALA A 269 -8.70 5.50 -65.85
CA ALA A 269 -9.80 6.46 -66.00
C ALA A 269 -11.19 5.79 -66.07
N ARG A 270 -11.26 4.46 -65.91
CA ARG A 270 -12.49 3.70 -66.13
C ARG A 270 -12.60 2.50 -65.18
N ALA A 271 -13.63 2.56 -64.35
CA ALA A 271 -14.08 1.49 -63.48
C ALA A 271 -15.61 1.37 -63.55
N ARG A 272 -16.16 0.25 -63.14
CA ARG A 272 -17.60 -0.01 -63.11
C ARG A 272 -18.01 -0.75 -61.84
N VAL A 273 -19.13 -0.35 -61.25
CA VAL A 273 -19.77 -1.14 -60.18
C VAL A 273 -20.53 -2.31 -60.82
N THR A 274 -20.10 -3.54 -60.59
CA THR A 274 -20.72 -4.76 -61.16
C THR A 274 -21.73 -5.39 -60.22
N ARG A 275 -21.56 -5.19 -58.90
CA ARG A 275 -22.45 -5.66 -57.82
C ARG A 275 -22.56 -4.58 -56.73
N GLY A 276 -23.75 -4.36 -56.17
CA GLY A 276 -24.00 -3.33 -55.15
C GLY A 276 -24.88 -2.17 -55.65
N SER A 277 -25.02 -1.11 -54.84
CA SER A 277 -25.73 0.10 -55.27
C SER A 277 -24.94 0.81 -56.38
N GLY A 278 -25.63 1.27 -57.43
CA GLY A 278 -24.96 1.88 -58.59
C GLY A 278 -24.49 0.92 -59.69
N ARG A 279 -24.97 -0.34 -59.69
CA ARG A 279 -24.68 -1.35 -60.71
C ARG A 279 -24.76 -0.81 -62.15
N GLY A 280 -23.75 -1.12 -62.95
CA GLY A 280 -23.68 -0.80 -64.39
C GLY A 280 -23.08 0.57 -64.71
N ARG A 281 -22.79 1.42 -63.73
CA ARG A 281 -22.26 2.77 -63.94
C ARG A 281 -20.75 2.74 -64.18
N ALA A 282 -20.31 3.36 -65.28
CA ALA A 282 -18.89 3.60 -65.53
C ALA A 282 -18.46 4.92 -64.88
N PHE A 283 -17.30 4.94 -64.25
CA PHE A 283 -16.77 6.11 -63.56
C PHE A 283 -15.23 6.11 -63.60
N ARG A 284 -14.63 7.25 -63.28
CA ARG A 284 -13.19 7.37 -63.10
C ARG A 284 -12.85 7.04 -61.63
N PRO A 285 -12.06 5.99 -61.36
CA PRO A 285 -11.71 5.62 -59.99
C PRO A 285 -10.75 6.64 -59.37
N ASP A 286 -10.86 6.82 -58.06
CA ASP A 286 -9.89 7.59 -57.29
C ASP A 286 -8.71 6.67 -56.93
N LEU A 287 -7.53 6.98 -57.45
CA LEU A 287 -6.34 6.15 -57.31
C LEU A 287 -5.30 6.87 -56.48
N VAL A 288 -4.91 6.31 -55.33
CA VAL A 288 -3.90 6.88 -54.45
C VAL A 288 -2.57 6.13 -54.57
N GLY A 289 -1.49 6.87 -54.75
CA GLY A 289 -0.14 6.32 -54.84
C GLY A 289 0.35 5.73 -53.52
N LEU A 290 1.30 4.79 -53.55
CA LEU A 290 1.87 4.22 -52.31
C LEU A 290 2.61 5.28 -51.49
N VAL A 291 3.41 6.13 -52.14
CA VAL A 291 4.18 7.20 -51.48
C VAL A 291 3.23 8.23 -50.84
N GLU A 292 2.18 8.59 -51.55
CA GLU A 292 1.14 9.51 -51.09
C GLU A 292 0.39 8.95 -49.88
N ALA A 293 -0.06 7.68 -49.95
CA ALA A 293 -0.73 7.01 -48.83
C ALA A 293 0.15 6.92 -47.58
N ARG A 294 1.44 6.62 -47.74
CA ARG A 294 2.42 6.58 -46.62
C ARG A 294 2.64 7.95 -46.01
N SER A 295 2.83 8.98 -46.84
CA SER A 295 3.01 10.35 -46.36
C SER A 295 1.81 10.80 -45.53
N TRP A 296 0.61 10.52 -46.02
CA TRP A 296 -0.63 10.83 -45.29
C TRP A 296 -0.76 10.01 -44.00
N ALA A 297 -0.46 8.72 -44.03
CA ALA A 297 -0.50 7.84 -42.85
C ALA A 297 0.41 8.32 -41.71
N ARG A 298 1.61 8.80 -42.05
CA ARG A 298 2.56 9.35 -41.07
C ARG A 298 2.03 10.63 -40.42
N GLY A 299 1.46 11.54 -41.22
CA GLY A 299 0.85 12.75 -40.68
C GLY A 299 -0.34 12.45 -39.77
N GLU A 300 -1.16 11.45 -40.12
CA GLU A 300 -2.22 10.96 -39.22
C GLU A 300 -1.68 10.33 -37.93
N LYS A 301 -0.60 9.56 -38.02
CA LYS A 301 0.06 8.98 -36.84
C LYS A 301 0.62 10.06 -35.92
N GLU A 302 1.33 11.06 -36.47
CA GLU A 302 1.84 12.19 -35.71
C GLU A 302 0.73 13.00 -35.03
N ALA A 303 -0.39 13.23 -35.71
CA ALA A 303 -1.56 13.89 -35.11
C ALA A 303 -2.17 13.06 -33.97
N ALA A 304 -2.28 11.75 -34.15
CA ALA A 304 -2.77 10.85 -33.10
C ALA A 304 -1.80 10.73 -31.91
N ASP A 305 -0.48 10.79 -32.14
CA ASP A 305 0.56 10.79 -31.11
C ASP A 305 0.48 12.06 -30.25
N GLN A 306 0.32 13.24 -30.88
CA GLN A 306 0.15 14.52 -30.18
C GLN A 306 -1.09 14.54 -29.28
N LEU A 307 -2.15 13.82 -29.67
CA LEU A 307 -3.38 13.68 -28.91
C LEU A 307 -3.33 12.52 -27.89
N GLY A 308 -2.22 11.75 -27.84
CA GLY A 308 -2.05 10.61 -26.92
C GLY A 308 -2.92 9.40 -27.24
N LEU A 309 -3.31 9.20 -28.50
CA LEU A 309 -4.30 8.22 -28.93
C LEU A 309 -3.70 6.95 -29.53
N VAL A 310 -2.42 6.96 -29.91
CA VAL A 310 -1.71 5.78 -30.41
C VAL A 310 -1.10 5.02 -29.23
N SER A 311 -1.46 3.75 -29.10
CA SER A 311 -0.85 2.84 -28.12
C SER A 311 0.36 2.13 -28.74
N GLU A 312 1.38 2.87 -29.19
CA GLU A 312 2.64 2.25 -29.65
C GLU A 312 3.70 2.08 -28.56
N HIS A 313 3.47 2.59 -27.34
CA HIS A 313 4.27 2.18 -26.19
C HIS A 313 3.58 0.97 -25.55
N ARG A 314 4.16 -0.22 -25.73
CA ARG A 314 4.20 -1.15 -24.60
C ARG A 314 4.75 -0.31 -23.45
N ASP A 315 4.01 -0.16 -22.35
CA ASP A 315 4.54 0.61 -21.23
C ASP A 315 5.94 0.09 -20.94
N PRO A 316 6.96 0.98 -20.85
CA PRO A 316 8.32 0.54 -20.63
C PRO A 316 8.35 -0.35 -19.38
N ALA A 317 9.11 -1.45 -19.42
CA ALA A 317 9.37 -2.15 -18.18
C ALA A 317 10.16 -1.22 -17.26
N PHE A 318 10.10 -1.45 -15.95
CA PHE A 318 10.90 -0.67 -15.00
C PHE A 318 12.40 -0.63 -15.38
N ALA A 319 12.93 -1.76 -15.87
CA ALA A 319 14.31 -1.88 -16.34
C ALA A 319 14.64 -1.03 -17.58
N ASP A 320 13.64 -0.60 -18.35
CA ASP A 320 13.81 0.22 -19.55
C ASP A 320 13.75 1.73 -19.23
N LEU A 321 13.52 2.11 -17.97
CA LEU A 321 13.44 3.51 -17.58
C LEU A 321 14.84 4.15 -17.58
N GLU A 322 15.01 5.16 -18.42
CA GLU A 322 16.22 5.98 -18.43
C GLU A 322 16.13 7.03 -17.31
N HIS A 323 16.88 6.80 -16.25
CA HIS A 323 16.99 7.76 -15.16
C HIS A 323 17.97 8.89 -15.51
N PRO A 324 17.72 10.13 -15.05
CA PRO A 324 18.66 11.23 -15.24
C PRO A 324 19.99 10.87 -14.55
N ALA A 325 21.09 11.26 -15.19
CA ALA A 325 22.41 11.08 -14.60
C ALA A 325 22.45 11.65 -13.17
N PRO A 326 23.11 10.98 -12.21
CA PRO A 326 23.29 11.48 -10.87
C PRO A 326 23.75 12.95 -10.90
N GLY A 327 22.88 13.85 -10.46
CA GLY A 327 23.23 15.25 -10.29
C GLY A 327 24.32 15.42 -9.22
N PRO A 328 24.75 16.66 -8.94
CA PRO A 328 25.70 16.91 -7.86
C PRO A 328 25.17 16.31 -6.55
N PHE A 329 26.05 15.61 -5.81
CA PHE A 329 25.73 14.95 -4.53
C PHE A 329 24.87 15.84 -3.64
N ARG A 330 23.79 15.28 -3.09
CA ARG A 330 22.76 15.95 -2.27
C ARG A 330 21.93 17.03 -2.97
N ARG A 331 22.09 17.35 -4.26
CA ARG A 331 21.30 18.42 -4.93
C ARG A 331 20.06 17.95 -5.67
N SER A 332 19.89 16.65 -5.88
CA SER A 332 18.76 16.10 -6.62
C SER A 332 18.44 14.69 -6.14
N LEU A 333 17.16 14.36 -6.12
CA LEU A 333 16.63 13.00 -6.03
C LEU A 333 15.74 12.71 -7.25
N ALA A 334 16.14 13.21 -8.41
CA ALA A 334 15.40 13.02 -9.66
C ALA A 334 15.40 11.56 -10.09
N VAL A 335 14.20 11.03 -10.34
CA VAL A 335 13.95 9.69 -10.88
C VAL A 335 12.78 9.72 -11.84
N VAL A 336 12.75 8.76 -12.76
CA VAL A 336 11.63 8.55 -13.70
C VAL A 336 10.78 7.41 -13.17
N LEU A 337 9.46 7.60 -13.10
CA LEU A 337 8.52 6.60 -12.55
C LEU A 337 7.76 5.82 -13.64
N GLY A 338 7.86 6.22 -14.90
CA GLY A 338 7.18 5.55 -16.00
C GLY A 338 7.22 6.34 -17.31
N SER A 339 6.13 6.32 -18.08
CA SER A 339 6.02 6.99 -19.38
C SER A 339 5.36 8.37 -19.29
N GLY A 340 5.64 9.25 -20.25
CA GLY A 340 5.19 10.64 -20.21
C GLY A 340 5.97 11.49 -19.20
N SER A 341 5.35 12.53 -18.65
CA SER A 341 6.01 13.48 -17.75
C SER A 341 6.11 12.98 -16.30
N THR A 342 6.67 11.78 -16.10
CA THR A 342 6.76 11.08 -14.78
C THR A 342 8.09 11.25 -14.06
N MET A 343 8.96 12.12 -14.56
CA MET A 343 10.16 12.52 -13.82
C MET A 343 9.76 13.36 -12.60
N VAL A 344 10.25 12.96 -11.43
CA VAL A 344 10.02 13.63 -10.15
C VAL A 344 11.34 13.82 -9.42
N ASP A 345 11.53 14.98 -8.80
CA ASP A 345 12.68 15.28 -7.95
C ASP A 345 12.23 15.82 -6.58
N LEU A 346 12.43 15.02 -5.53
CA LEU A 346 12.09 15.41 -4.15
C LEU A 346 12.91 16.60 -3.62
N VAL A 347 13.97 17.04 -4.31
CA VAL A 347 14.73 18.23 -3.93
C VAL A 347 14.24 19.46 -4.69
N ALA A 348 14.03 19.34 -6.01
CA ALA A 348 13.70 20.45 -6.88
C ALA A 348 12.19 20.72 -7.02
N ASP A 349 11.36 19.68 -7.15
CA ASP A 349 9.92 19.82 -7.39
C ASP A 349 9.13 20.09 -6.09
N GLY A 350 9.71 19.72 -4.96
CA GLY A 350 9.14 19.91 -3.62
C GLY A 350 9.77 18.96 -2.59
N PRO A 351 10.22 19.47 -1.42
CA PRO A 351 10.85 18.64 -0.38
C PRO A 351 9.93 17.53 0.14
N HIS A 352 8.62 17.70 -0.01
CA HIS A 352 7.62 16.72 0.37
C HIS A 352 6.62 16.54 -0.78
N ALA A 353 6.09 15.33 -0.89
CA ALA A 353 5.13 14.93 -1.90
C ALA A 353 3.82 14.43 -1.28
N LEU A 354 2.71 14.69 -1.97
CA LEU A 354 1.40 14.20 -1.62
C LEU A 354 0.82 13.39 -2.77
N VAL A 355 0.40 12.15 -2.48
CA VAL A 355 -0.14 11.20 -3.44
C VAL A 355 -1.59 10.88 -3.09
N VAL A 356 -2.50 11.11 -4.02
CA VAL A 356 -3.94 10.84 -3.84
C VAL A 356 -4.41 9.90 -4.94
N GLY A 357 -5.15 8.85 -4.58
CA GLY A 357 -5.71 7.93 -5.56
C GLY A 357 -6.58 6.85 -4.94
N THR A 358 -7.70 6.53 -5.59
CA THR A 358 -8.66 5.54 -5.05
C THR A 358 -8.12 4.12 -5.13
N THR A 359 -8.73 3.18 -4.41
CA THR A 359 -8.39 1.75 -4.51
C THR A 359 -8.36 1.26 -5.96
N GLY A 360 -7.32 0.51 -6.33
CA GLY A 360 -7.12 0.01 -7.69
C GLY A 360 -6.57 1.02 -8.70
N SER A 361 -6.34 2.29 -8.32
CA SER A 361 -5.75 3.30 -9.22
C SER A 361 -4.25 3.11 -9.49
N GLY A 362 -3.56 2.31 -8.67
CA GLY A 362 -2.11 2.09 -8.77
C GLY A 362 -1.27 2.82 -7.71
N LYS A 363 -1.89 3.44 -6.69
CA LYS A 363 -1.18 4.18 -5.61
C LYS A 363 -0.06 3.37 -4.94
N SER A 364 -0.35 2.15 -4.47
CA SER A 364 0.65 1.29 -3.81
C SER A 364 1.80 0.92 -4.76
N GLU A 365 1.48 0.63 -6.02
CA GLU A 365 2.49 0.33 -7.05
C GLU A 365 3.37 1.56 -7.35
N LEU A 366 2.79 2.77 -7.35
CA LEU A 366 3.53 4.01 -7.49
C LEU A 366 4.55 4.20 -6.38
N LEU A 367 4.18 3.97 -5.12
CA LEU A 367 5.10 4.11 -3.99
C LEU A 367 6.25 3.11 -4.08
N VAL A 368 5.95 1.85 -4.41
CA VAL A 368 6.96 0.81 -4.64
C VAL A 368 7.90 1.18 -5.78
N THR A 369 7.35 1.68 -6.90
CA THR A 369 8.11 2.13 -8.07
C THR A 369 9.04 3.27 -7.72
N TRP A 370 8.57 4.24 -6.93
CA TRP A 370 9.37 5.39 -6.52
C TRP A 370 10.52 4.99 -5.59
N ILE A 371 10.26 4.15 -4.59
CA ILE A 371 11.30 3.61 -3.70
C ILE A 371 12.33 2.83 -4.50
N THR A 372 11.88 1.96 -5.41
CA THR A 372 12.75 1.12 -6.24
C THR A 372 13.62 1.98 -7.17
N ALA A 373 13.05 2.99 -7.83
CA ALA A 373 13.80 3.91 -8.71
C ALA A 373 14.88 4.69 -7.94
N LEU A 374 14.57 5.17 -6.73
CA LEU A 374 15.55 5.85 -5.89
C LEU A 374 16.65 4.89 -5.42
N ALA A 375 16.30 3.69 -4.96
CA ALA A 375 17.26 2.69 -4.51
C ALA A 375 18.15 2.14 -5.66
N ALA A 376 17.62 2.07 -6.88
CA ALA A 376 18.37 1.65 -8.06
C ALA A 376 19.37 2.71 -8.56
N THR A 377 19.16 3.99 -8.22
CA THR A 377 19.97 5.11 -8.71
C THR A 377 20.88 5.75 -7.65
N ARG A 378 20.69 5.42 -6.37
CA ARG A 378 21.37 6.03 -5.23
C ARG A 378 21.90 4.97 -4.27
N GLY A 379 23.09 5.20 -3.71
CA GLY A 379 23.64 4.36 -2.64
C GLY A 379 22.96 4.58 -1.28
N VAL A 380 23.21 3.68 -0.33
CA VAL A 380 22.70 3.79 1.06
C VAL A 380 23.28 5.00 1.82
N GLU A 381 24.42 5.52 1.38
CA GLU A 381 25.02 6.75 1.90
C GLU A 381 24.31 8.03 1.39
N GLU A 382 23.50 7.92 0.33
CA GLU A 382 22.79 9.05 -0.29
C GLU A 382 21.33 9.12 0.13
N VAL A 383 20.64 7.97 0.20
CA VAL A 383 19.21 7.89 0.51
C VAL A 383 18.89 6.72 1.44
N SER A 384 17.96 6.96 2.36
CA SER A 384 17.41 5.97 3.28
C SER A 384 15.89 6.11 3.36
N PHE A 385 15.19 5.02 3.64
CA PHE A 385 13.72 4.97 3.68
C PHE A 385 13.20 4.53 5.04
N LEU A 386 12.23 5.29 5.57
CA LEU A 386 11.35 4.84 6.64
C LEU A 386 9.96 4.60 6.05
N LEU A 387 9.51 3.35 6.07
CA LEU A 387 8.26 2.94 5.44
C LEU A 387 7.18 2.75 6.51
N VAL A 388 6.00 3.34 6.29
CA VAL A 388 4.87 3.28 7.23
C VAL A 388 3.61 2.84 6.48
N ASP A 389 3.06 1.68 6.84
CA ASP A 389 1.84 1.10 6.27
C ASP A 389 0.77 0.94 7.36
N PHE A 390 -0.27 1.79 7.31
CA PHE A 390 -1.30 1.83 8.35
C PHE A 390 -2.35 0.71 8.23
N LYS A 391 -2.58 0.10 7.05
CA LYS A 391 -3.78 -0.71 6.81
C LYS A 391 -3.62 -2.02 6.03
N GLY A 392 -2.41 -2.48 5.74
CA GLY A 392 -2.28 -3.77 5.05
C GLY A 392 -0.94 -4.48 5.10
N GLY A 393 0.14 -3.83 5.55
CA GLY A 393 1.51 -4.40 5.58
C GLY A 393 2.06 -4.92 4.25
N ALA A 394 1.24 -4.94 3.19
CA ALA A 394 1.50 -5.61 1.93
C ALA A 394 2.07 -4.64 0.88
N THR A 395 1.80 -3.33 1.01
CA THR A 395 2.26 -2.34 0.02
C THR A 395 3.79 -2.39 -0.08
N PHE A 396 4.48 -2.36 1.06
CA PHE A 396 5.94 -2.26 1.11
C PHE A 396 6.66 -3.60 1.28
N ALA A 397 5.96 -4.72 1.39
CA ALA A 397 6.57 -6.04 1.66
C ALA A 397 7.67 -6.41 0.65
N ARG A 398 7.51 -6.03 -0.62
CA ARG A 398 8.49 -6.27 -1.69
C ARG A 398 9.80 -5.49 -1.49
N VAL A 399 9.73 -4.27 -0.96
CA VAL A 399 10.88 -3.36 -0.82
C VAL A 399 11.42 -3.28 0.61
N ALA A 400 10.73 -3.83 1.60
CA ALA A 400 11.10 -3.76 3.02
C ALA A 400 12.47 -4.38 3.35
N ARG A 401 13.00 -5.24 2.46
CA ARG A 401 14.32 -5.89 2.62
C ARG A 401 15.45 -5.18 1.87
N LEU A 402 15.19 -4.04 1.24
CA LEU A 402 16.23 -3.25 0.60
C LEU A 402 17.21 -2.69 1.65
N PRO A 403 18.51 -2.61 1.35
CA PRO A 403 19.51 -2.13 2.30
C PRO A 403 19.29 -0.66 2.69
N HIS A 404 18.61 0.12 1.84
CA HIS A 404 18.21 1.51 2.09
C HIS A 404 17.09 1.65 3.14
N VAL A 405 16.33 0.59 3.43
CA VAL A 405 15.19 0.66 4.36
C VAL A 405 15.70 0.55 5.79
N VAL A 406 15.62 1.67 6.51
CA VAL A 406 16.12 1.78 7.89
C VAL A 406 15.05 1.46 8.94
N GLY A 407 13.79 1.39 8.53
CA GLY A 407 12.67 0.99 9.37
C GLY A 407 11.42 0.71 8.54
N PHE A 408 10.65 -0.30 8.96
CA PHE A 408 9.34 -0.60 8.40
C PHE A 408 8.34 -0.74 9.54
N VAL A 409 7.31 0.10 9.50
CA VAL A 409 6.29 0.21 10.54
C VAL A 409 4.96 -0.19 9.93
N THR A 410 4.40 -1.30 10.42
CA THR A 410 3.09 -1.79 10.03
C THR A 410 2.16 -1.75 11.22
N ASP A 411 0.86 -1.59 10.98
CA ASP A 411 -0.17 -1.75 12.01
C ASP A 411 0.15 -0.91 13.26
N LEU A 412 0.16 0.41 13.06
CA LEU A 412 0.47 1.40 14.08
C LEU A 412 -0.59 1.36 15.20
N GLU A 413 -0.43 0.45 16.14
CA GLU A 413 -1.05 0.53 17.47
C GLU A 413 -0.54 1.80 18.19
N ASP A 414 -1.28 2.29 19.17
CA ASP A 414 -0.99 3.56 19.88
C ASP A 414 0.47 3.67 20.38
N ASP A 415 1.05 2.56 20.83
CA ASP A 415 2.42 2.51 21.33
C ASP A 415 3.47 2.62 20.21
N ALA A 416 3.23 1.97 19.07
CA ALA A 416 4.07 2.07 17.89
C ALA A 416 4.03 3.49 17.28
N ALA A 417 2.86 4.16 17.33
CA ALA A 417 2.70 5.54 16.90
C ALA A 417 3.46 6.54 17.79
N ARG A 418 3.35 6.42 19.13
CA ARG A 418 4.14 7.27 20.06
C ARG A 418 5.64 7.06 19.92
N ARG A 419 6.07 5.80 19.75
CA ARG A 419 7.46 5.47 19.42
C ARG A 419 7.89 6.14 18.13
N ALA A 420 7.00 6.21 17.14
CA ALA A 420 7.27 6.85 15.86
C ALA A 420 7.64 8.31 15.98
N VAL A 421 6.80 9.04 16.71
CA VAL A 421 7.03 10.46 17.01
C VAL A 421 8.37 10.65 17.69
N THR A 422 8.61 9.87 18.76
CA THR A 422 9.81 10.01 19.57
C THR A 422 11.08 9.77 18.75
N SER A 423 11.06 8.76 17.88
CA SER A 423 12.20 8.39 17.02
C SER A 423 12.44 9.43 15.92
N LEU A 424 11.38 9.95 15.30
CA LEU A 424 11.47 11.01 14.29
C LEU A 424 11.94 12.33 14.88
N ASP A 425 11.45 12.73 16.05
CA ASP A 425 11.90 13.93 16.76
C ASP A 425 13.38 13.84 17.14
N ALA A 426 13.82 12.67 17.62
CA ALA A 426 15.22 12.40 17.92
C ALA A 426 16.09 12.50 16.65
N GLU A 427 15.60 12.02 15.51
CA GLU A 427 16.29 12.12 14.23
C GLU A 427 16.45 13.56 13.75
N LEU A 428 15.40 14.39 13.86
CA LEU A 428 15.50 15.80 13.52
C LEU A 428 16.56 16.51 14.39
N ARG A 429 16.55 16.27 15.70
CA ARG A 429 17.55 16.82 16.63
C ARG A 429 18.96 16.31 16.35
N HIS A 430 19.11 15.05 15.94
CA HIS A 430 20.40 14.50 15.53
C HIS A 430 20.94 15.24 14.30
N ARG A 431 20.13 15.37 13.24
CA ARG A 431 20.50 16.09 12.01
C ARG A 431 20.87 17.54 12.28
N GLU A 432 20.09 18.24 13.11
CA GLU A 432 20.40 19.61 13.53
C GLU A 432 21.76 19.70 14.22
N ARG A 433 22.09 18.75 15.11
CA ARG A 433 23.39 18.72 15.79
C ARG A 433 24.54 18.48 14.81
N VAL A 434 24.39 17.54 13.87
CA VAL A 434 25.42 17.24 12.85
C VAL A 434 25.68 18.45 11.95
N LEU A 435 24.62 19.11 11.46
CA LEU A 435 24.76 20.32 10.64
C LEU A 435 25.41 21.46 11.44
N ARG A 436 24.97 21.66 12.69
CA ARG A 436 25.54 22.68 13.59
C ARG A 436 27.02 22.43 13.88
N SER A 437 27.43 21.18 14.14
CA SER A 437 28.83 20.85 14.39
C SER A 437 29.71 21.04 13.15
N ALA A 438 29.14 20.91 11.96
CA ALA A 438 29.80 21.19 10.68
C ALA A 438 29.71 22.67 10.25
N GLY A 439 29.04 23.53 11.03
CA GLY A 439 28.90 24.97 10.73
C GLY A 439 28.00 25.29 9.53
N VAL A 440 27.14 24.36 9.10
CA VAL A 440 26.22 24.53 7.95
C VAL A 440 24.76 24.50 8.41
N SER A 441 23.87 25.14 7.64
CA SER A 441 22.42 25.21 7.94
C SER A 441 21.55 24.33 7.05
N ASP A 442 22.11 23.76 5.98
CA ASP A 442 21.40 22.92 5.02
C ASP A 442 22.28 21.74 4.63
N LEU A 443 21.69 20.54 4.56
CA LEU A 443 22.35 19.29 4.16
C LEU A 443 23.12 19.44 2.85
N VAL A 444 22.61 20.23 1.90
CA VAL A 444 23.24 20.42 0.59
C VAL A 444 24.67 21.00 0.67
N HIS A 445 24.99 21.69 1.77
CA HIS A 445 26.30 22.30 2.02
C HIS A 445 27.21 21.44 2.89
N LEU A 446 26.71 20.33 3.44
CA LEU A 446 27.50 19.45 4.30
C LEU A 446 28.56 18.71 3.46
N ASP A 447 29.77 18.60 4.00
CA ASP A 447 30.89 17.89 3.37
C ASP A 447 30.52 16.43 3.03
N ARG A 448 31.05 15.91 1.92
CA ARG A 448 30.83 14.51 1.50
C ARG A 448 31.47 13.51 2.48
N ALA A 449 32.51 13.90 3.19
CA ALA A 449 33.15 13.06 4.21
C ALA A 449 32.23 12.76 5.39
N VAL A 450 31.19 13.58 5.62
CA VAL A 450 30.19 13.33 6.65
C VAL A 450 29.02 12.57 6.02
N VAL A 451 28.94 11.26 6.29
CA VAL A 451 27.83 10.42 5.82
C VAL A 451 26.56 10.77 6.58
N LEU A 452 25.62 11.41 5.87
CA LEU A 452 24.29 11.74 6.37
C LEU A 452 23.32 11.64 5.18
N PRO A 453 22.71 10.46 4.95
CA PRO A 453 21.80 10.25 3.82
C PRO A 453 20.53 11.09 3.98
N ARG A 454 19.90 11.43 2.84
CA ARG A 454 18.54 11.96 2.85
C ARG A 454 17.59 10.87 3.38
N LEU A 455 16.69 11.25 4.28
CA LEU A 455 15.68 10.33 4.82
C LEU A 455 14.36 10.59 4.11
N VAL A 456 13.84 9.59 3.40
CA VAL A 456 12.52 9.65 2.76
C VAL A 456 11.54 8.83 3.60
N VAL A 457 10.63 9.51 4.28
CA VAL A 457 9.56 8.88 5.07
C VAL A 457 8.34 8.69 4.17
N VAL A 458 8.01 7.44 3.86
CA VAL A 458 6.89 7.09 2.98
C VAL A 458 5.74 6.55 3.82
N ILE A 459 4.60 7.22 3.80
CA ILE A 459 3.43 6.87 4.61
C ILE A 459 2.25 6.52 3.70
N ASP A 460 1.85 5.25 3.69
CA ASP A 460 0.63 4.80 3.04
C ASP A 460 -0.57 4.94 4.00
N GLU A 461 -1.69 5.42 3.45
CA GLU A 461 -2.90 5.79 4.18
C GLU A 461 -2.68 6.80 5.33
N PHE A 462 -1.89 7.84 5.10
CA PHE A 462 -1.54 8.81 6.14
C PHE A 462 -2.76 9.53 6.75
N ALA A 463 -3.83 9.78 5.97
CA ALA A 463 -5.04 10.42 6.49
C ALA A 463 -5.77 9.53 7.51
N ALA A 464 -5.80 8.21 7.26
CA ALA A 464 -6.35 7.25 8.21
C ALA A 464 -5.50 7.16 9.48
N MET A 465 -4.17 7.17 9.32
CA MET A 465 -3.21 7.22 10.44
C MET A 465 -3.42 8.46 11.32
N LEU A 466 -3.57 9.64 10.72
CA LEU A 466 -3.83 10.90 11.44
C LEU A 466 -5.19 10.92 12.15
N SER A 467 -6.18 10.24 11.57
CA SER A 467 -7.51 10.13 12.17
C SER A 467 -7.49 9.23 13.41
N ALA A 468 -6.67 8.17 13.39
CA ALA A 468 -6.49 7.27 14.51
C ALA A 468 -5.57 7.85 15.60
N HIS A 469 -4.53 8.59 15.20
CA HIS A 469 -3.49 9.15 16.09
C HIS A 469 -3.29 10.66 15.83
N PRO A 470 -4.19 11.52 16.33
CA PRO A 470 -4.15 12.96 16.07
C PRO A 470 -2.87 13.68 16.55
N GLU A 471 -2.17 13.13 17.54
CA GLU A 471 -0.89 13.65 18.03
C GLU A 471 0.21 13.68 16.95
N LEU A 472 0.11 12.81 15.93
CA LEU A 472 1.08 12.77 14.81
C LEU A 472 1.02 14.04 13.94
N HIS A 473 -0.08 14.81 14.00
CA HIS A 473 -0.23 16.03 13.20
C HIS A 473 0.88 17.05 13.44
N SER A 474 1.27 17.28 14.70
CA SER A 474 2.30 18.27 15.04
C SER A 474 3.65 17.85 14.50
N THR A 475 4.03 16.58 14.68
CA THR A 475 5.33 16.05 14.24
C THR A 475 5.43 16.07 12.71
N LEU A 476 4.41 15.61 11.98
CA LEU A 476 4.44 15.66 10.52
C LEU A 476 4.43 17.09 9.96
N SER A 477 3.69 18.02 10.60
CA SER A 477 3.71 19.43 10.20
C SER A 477 5.08 20.06 10.43
N ASP A 478 5.74 19.70 11.53
CA ASP A 478 7.07 20.19 11.87
C ASP A 478 8.14 19.64 10.92
N ILE A 479 8.08 18.35 10.58
CA ILE A 479 8.91 17.75 9.53
C ILE A 479 8.63 18.43 8.19
N ALA A 480 7.37 18.69 7.84
CA ALA A 480 7.04 19.35 6.57
C ALA A 480 7.60 20.79 6.49
N ALA A 481 7.70 21.49 7.62
CA ALA A 481 8.23 22.85 7.67
C ALA A 481 9.78 22.90 7.67
N ARG A 482 10.45 21.97 8.38
CA ARG A 482 11.90 22.02 8.61
C ARG A 482 12.69 20.95 7.85
N GLY A 483 12.01 19.94 7.29
CA GLY A 483 12.62 18.75 6.71
C GLY A 483 13.54 19.04 5.52
N ARG A 484 13.21 20.05 4.69
CA ARG A 484 14.00 20.45 3.52
C ARG A 484 15.49 20.63 3.82
N SER A 485 15.82 21.47 4.81
CA SER A 485 17.22 21.79 5.15
C SER A 485 17.91 20.65 5.90
N LEU A 486 17.16 19.84 6.63
CA LEU A 486 17.66 18.65 7.32
C LEU A 486 17.82 17.44 6.39
N GLY A 487 17.33 17.54 5.15
CA GLY A 487 17.29 16.44 4.19
C GLY A 487 16.33 15.31 4.56
N VAL A 488 15.23 15.67 5.23
CA VAL A 488 14.11 14.77 5.51
C VAL A 488 12.96 15.10 4.55
N HIS A 489 12.51 14.10 3.80
CA HIS A 489 11.44 14.19 2.82
C HIS A 489 10.23 13.37 3.29
N LEU A 490 9.03 13.84 2.98
CA LEU A 490 7.79 13.13 3.29
C LEU A 490 7.11 12.77 1.97
N VAL A 491 6.73 11.50 1.80
CA VAL A 491 5.86 11.05 0.70
C VAL A 491 4.59 10.51 1.35
N LEU A 492 3.55 11.34 1.34
CA LEU A 492 2.30 11.08 2.04
C LEU A 492 1.27 10.57 1.04
N ALA A 493 0.72 9.38 1.24
CA ALA A 493 -0.21 8.77 0.31
C ALA A 493 -1.56 8.47 0.97
N THR A 494 -2.67 8.77 0.30
CA THR A 494 -4.01 8.50 0.82
C THR A 494 -5.02 8.21 -0.28
N GLN A 495 -6.10 7.51 0.06
CA GLN A 495 -7.24 7.34 -0.84
C GLN A 495 -8.07 8.61 -1.02
N ARG A 496 -8.21 9.42 0.03
CA ARG A 496 -9.01 10.65 0.06
C ARG A 496 -8.39 11.65 1.04
N LEU A 497 -8.46 12.94 0.73
CA LEU A 497 -7.92 13.97 1.65
C LEU A 497 -8.85 14.23 2.84
N GLY A 498 -10.16 14.14 2.61
CA GLY A 498 -11.18 13.97 3.65
C GLY A 498 -11.10 14.92 4.86
N GLY A 499 -10.81 16.21 4.69
CA GLY A 499 -10.81 17.22 5.77
C GLY A 499 -9.77 17.03 6.90
N THR A 500 -9.14 15.85 7.01
CA THR A 500 -8.15 15.51 8.04
C THR A 500 -6.80 16.17 7.77
N VAL A 501 -6.46 16.48 6.52
CA VAL A 501 -5.16 17.07 6.17
C VAL A 501 -5.16 18.57 6.46
N ARG A 502 -4.24 19.02 7.34
CA ARG A 502 -4.09 20.44 7.68
C ARG A 502 -3.45 21.22 6.52
N GLU A 503 -3.82 22.50 6.42
CA GLU A 503 -3.25 23.44 5.44
C GLU A 503 -1.72 23.55 5.56
N SER A 504 -1.16 23.40 6.77
CA SER A 504 0.29 23.39 7.01
C SER A 504 1.01 22.29 6.23
N ILE A 505 0.40 21.11 6.05
CA ILE A 505 0.99 20.01 5.27
C ILE A 505 0.81 20.28 3.77
N LEU A 506 -0.36 20.76 3.36
CA LEU A 506 -0.67 21.08 1.96
C LEU A 506 0.24 22.19 1.39
N ALA A 507 0.54 23.19 2.20
CA ALA A 507 1.42 24.31 1.84
C ALA A 507 2.88 23.86 1.66
N ASN A 508 3.30 22.81 2.37
CA ASN A 508 4.67 22.29 2.31
C ASN A 508 4.83 21.06 1.40
N THR A 509 3.76 20.64 0.69
CA THR A 509 3.76 19.55 -0.29
C THR A 509 3.43 20.06 -1.70
N PRO A 510 4.34 20.83 -2.33
CA PRO A 510 4.09 21.39 -3.66
C PRO A 510 4.16 20.34 -4.77
N LEU A 511 4.87 19.23 -4.56
CA LEU A 511 4.84 18.06 -5.45
C LEU A 511 3.60 17.22 -5.13
N ARG A 512 2.70 17.12 -6.10
CA ARG A 512 1.40 16.45 -5.94
C ARG A 512 1.20 15.48 -7.09
N ILE A 513 1.04 14.21 -6.77
CA ILE A 513 0.76 13.17 -7.75
C ILE A 513 -0.66 12.64 -7.52
N VAL A 514 -1.52 12.82 -8.52
CA VAL A 514 -2.94 12.48 -8.42
C VAL A 514 -3.23 11.37 -9.40
N LEU A 515 -3.50 10.18 -8.87
CA LEU A 515 -4.11 9.09 -9.64
C LEU A 515 -5.62 9.29 -9.68
N ARG A 516 -6.36 8.38 -10.31
CA ARG A 516 -7.82 8.47 -10.41
C ARG A 516 -8.47 8.70 -9.04
N THR A 517 -9.25 9.77 -8.93
CA THR A 517 -10.03 10.14 -7.74
C THR A 517 -11.53 9.94 -8.00
N LEU A 518 -12.32 9.79 -6.93
CA LEU A 518 -13.79 9.74 -7.01
C LEU A 518 -14.43 11.11 -6.75
N ASP A 519 -13.81 11.91 -5.86
CA ASP A 519 -14.38 13.16 -5.39
C ASP A 519 -13.79 14.36 -6.14
N ARG A 520 -14.68 15.27 -6.58
CA ARG A 520 -14.31 16.54 -7.23
C ARG A 520 -13.42 17.40 -6.34
N ALA A 521 -13.74 17.47 -5.04
CA ALA A 521 -13.03 18.31 -4.07
C ALA A 521 -11.54 17.92 -3.94
N ASP A 522 -11.23 16.62 -3.97
CA ASP A 522 -9.85 16.13 -3.90
C ASP A 522 -9.05 16.54 -5.14
N SER A 523 -9.63 16.36 -6.34
CA SER A 523 -9.00 16.78 -7.60
C SER A 523 -8.75 18.29 -7.63
N GLN A 524 -9.75 19.09 -7.24
CA GLN A 524 -9.64 20.55 -7.16
C GLN A 524 -8.56 21.00 -6.17
N THR A 525 -8.53 20.42 -4.97
CA THR A 525 -7.52 20.77 -3.96
C THR A 525 -6.11 20.43 -4.43
N MET A 526 -5.94 19.27 -5.08
CA MET A 526 -4.63 18.81 -5.51
C MET A 526 -4.10 19.54 -6.76
N ILE A 527 -4.91 19.61 -7.82
CA ILE A 527 -4.48 20.08 -9.15
C ILE A 527 -5.28 21.27 -9.71
N GLY A 528 -6.28 21.78 -8.99
CA GLY A 528 -7.06 22.95 -9.41
C GLY A 528 -8.03 22.70 -10.56
N SER A 529 -8.34 21.44 -10.86
CA SER A 529 -9.28 21.05 -11.92
C SER A 529 -9.95 19.70 -11.62
N ASP A 530 -10.91 19.29 -12.44
CA ASP A 530 -11.61 18.00 -12.35
C ASP A 530 -10.89 16.88 -13.14
N ALA A 531 -9.72 17.16 -13.72
CA ALA A 531 -9.07 16.27 -14.68
C ALA A 531 -8.74 14.87 -14.10
N ALA A 532 -8.50 14.75 -12.79
CA ALA A 532 -8.21 13.46 -12.17
C ALA A 532 -9.41 12.49 -12.16
N LEU A 533 -10.64 13.00 -12.27
CA LEU A 533 -11.85 12.17 -12.36
C LEU A 533 -11.97 11.48 -13.73
N ALA A 534 -11.39 12.10 -14.77
CA ALA A 534 -11.40 11.57 -16.13
C ALA A 534 -10.28 10.56 -16.40
N LEU A 535 -9.42 10.28 -15.41
CA LEU A 535 -8.37 9.28 -15.57
C LEU A 535 -8.98 7.88 -15.79
N PRO A 536 -8.44 7.09 -16.74
CA PRO A 536 -9.03 5.82 -17.18
C PRO A 536 -9.08 4.75 -16.06
N LEU A 537 -10.15 3.94 -16.07
CA LEU A 537 -10.38 2.84 -15.13
C LEU A 537 -9.57 1.59 -15.49
N ASP A 538 -9.41 1.30 -16.78
CA ASP A 538 -8.75 0.10 -17.32
C ASP A 538 -7.22 0.25 -17.41
N ARG A 539 -6.67 1.41 -17.02
CA ARG A 539 -5.24 1.71 -17.04
C ARG A 539 -4.73 2.23 -15.68
N PRO A 540 -4.57 1.35 -14.66
CA PRO A 540 -3.91 1.70 -13.41
C PRO A 540 -2.52 2.31 -13.64
N GLY A 541 -2.10 3.21 -12.74
CA GLY A 541 -0.86 3.98 -12.85
C GLY A 541 -1.00 5.29 -13.64
N SER A 542 -2.11 5.52 -14.33
CA SER A 542 -2.40 6.81 -14.96
C SER A 542 -2.52 7.90 -13.90
N CYS A 543 -1.78 9.00 -14.06
CA CYS A 543 -1.67 10.06 -13.07
C CYS A 543 -1.49 11.44 -13.70
N LEU A 544 -1.77 12.45 -12.88
CA LEU A 544 -1.47 13.85 -13.14
C LEU A 544 -0.45 14.30 -12.09
N ILE A 545 0.65 14.89 -12.54
CA ILE A 545 1.73 15.36 -11.67
C ILE A 545 1.74 16.88 -11.70
N ARG A 546 1.49 17.48 -10.54
CA ARG A 546 1.66 18.91 -10.32
C ARG A 546 2.95 19.15 -9.56
N ARG A 547 3.84 19.94 -10.17
CA ARG A 547 5.10 20.39 -9.55
C ARG A 547 4.91 21.78 -8.93
N GLY A 548 5.88 22.24 -8.14
CA GLY A 548 5.81 23.55 -7.46
C GLY A 548 5.54 24.76 -8.36
N GLY A 549 5.86 24.68 -9.66
CA GLY A 549 5.52 25.71 -10.66
C GLY A 549 4.06 25.75 -11.12
N GLY A 550 3.20 24.84 -10.63
CA GLY A 550 1.77 24.78 -10.97
C GLY A 550 1.45 24.07 -12.29
N ILE A 551 2.46 23.68 -13.06
CA ILE A 551 2.31 22.87 -14.27
C ILE A 551 1.78 21.49 -13.88
N VAL A 552 0.71 21.06 -14.54
CA VAL A 552 0.06 19.76 -14.36
C VAL A 552 0.29 18.95 -15.62
N ASP A 553 1.14 17.94 -15.55
CA ASP A 553 1.43 17.08 -16.69
C ASP A 553 0.85 15.68 -16.52
N PRO A 554 0.33 15.06 -17.59
CA PRO A 554 -0.08 13.67 -17.56
C PRO A 554 1.13 12.73 -17.62
N GLY A 555 0.99 11.59 -16.95
CA GLY A 555 1.98 10.54 -16.96
C GLY A 555 1.37 9.20 -16.57
N ARG A 556 2.13 8.13 -16.79
CA ARG A 556 1.72 6.79 -16.36
C ARG A 556 2.86 6.08 -15.67
N VAL A 557 2.62 5.68 -14.42
CA VAL A 557 3.57 4.95 -13.60
C VAL A 557 3.60 3.49 -14.02
N VAL A 558 4.80 2.95 -14.16
CA VAL A 558 5.01 1.53 -14.49
C VAL A 558 4.94 0.69 -13.22
N SER A 559 4.88 -0.63 -13.38
CA SER A 559 4.93 -1.57 -12.25
C SER A 559 6.32 -2.19 -12.11
N VAL A 560 6.68 -2.54 -10.89
CA VAL A 560 7.97 -3.14 -10.53
C VAL A 560 7.80 -4.63 -10.25
N SER A 561 8.64 -5.46 -10.86
CA SER A 561 8.70 -6.89 -10.58
C SER A 561 9.66 -7.20 -9.43
N ASP A 562 9.51 -8.37 -8.79
CA ASP A 562 10.46 -8.82 -7.76
C ASP A 562 11.89 -8.95 -8.31
N ALA A 563 12.03 -9.24 -9.61
CA ALA A 563 13.33 -9.30 -10.29
C ALA A 563 14.00 -7.91 -10.38
N ASP A 564 13.21 -6.84 -10.54
CA ASP A 564 13.73 -5.48 -10.56
C ASP A 564 14.25 -5.07 -9.17
N VAL A 565 13.51 -5.40 -8.11
CA VAL A 565 13.93 -5.17 -6.73
C VAL A 565 15.20 -5.97 -6.40
N ALA A 566 15.27 -7.22 -6.84
CA ALA A 566 16.42 -8.10 -6.59
C ALA A 566 17.71 -7.65 -7.32
N ARG A 567 17.60 -6.85 -8.38
CA ARG A 567 18.75 -6.27 -9.11
C ARG A 567 19.38 -5.08 -8.40
N ILE A 568 18.70 -4.48 -7.41
CA ILE A 568 19.26 -3.36 -6.66
C ILE A 568 20.54 -3.84 -5.97
N PRO A 569 21.70 -3.21 -6.25
CA PRO A 569 22.97 -3.62 -5.67
C PRO A 569 22.91 -3.64 -4.14
N ARG A 570 23.35 -4.75 -3.56
CA ARG A 570 23.68 -4.82 -2.14
C ARG A 570 25.17 -4.59 -2.04
N ASP A 571 25.52 -3.40 -1.57
CA ASP A 571 26.91 -3.12 -1.23
C ASP A 571 27.17 -3.80 0.12
N ASP A 572 27.61 -5.06 0.05
CA ASP A 572 27.89 -5.87 1.26
C ASP A 572 29.09 -5.30 2.06
N ASP A 573 29.92 -4.45 1.44
CA ASP A 573 31.07 -3.77 2.05
C ASP A 573 30.72 -2.38 2.61
N ALA A 574 29.57 -1.79 2.22
CA ALA A 574 29.12 -0.51 2.77
C ALA A 574 28.71 -0.65 4.25
N ALA A 575 29.10 0.34 5.05
CA ALA A 575 28.64 0.41 6.43
C ALA A 575 27.10 0.44 6.45
N PRO A 576 26.44 -0.37 7.30
CA PRO A 576 24.98 -0.39 7.36
C PRO A 576 24.48 1.03 7.70
N PRO A 577 23.42 1.51 7.02
CA PRO A 577 22.93 2.85 7.27
C PRO A 577 22.49 2.99 8.73
N ARG A 578 22.77 4.16 9.31
CA ARG A 578 22.24 4.55 10.63
C ARG A 578 20.74 4.26 10.65
N ARG A 579 20.25 3.61 11.70
CA ARG A 579 18.83 3.33 11.88
C ARG A 579 18.21 4.41 12.77
N PRO A 580 17.66 5.50 12.21
CA PRO A 580 16.98 6.53 12.98
C PRO A 580 15.75 6.00 13.73
N TRP A 581 15.23 4.86 13.28
CA TRP A 581 14.14 4.13 13.90
C TRP A 581 14.69 2.97 14.72
N ALA A 582 14.63 3.07 16.05
CA ALA A 582 14.87 1.93 16.90
C ALA A 582 13.70 0.94 16.74
N GLU A 583 13.96 -0.29 16.29
CA GLU A 583 12.93 -1.33 16.26
C GLU A 583 12.34 -1.55 17.65
N PRO A 584 11.04 -1.87 17.80
CA PRO A 584 10.48 -2.19 19.09
C PRO A 584 11.16 -3.43 19.69
N LEU A 585 11.21 -3.50 21.03
CA LEU A 585 11.73 -4.69 21.72
C LEU A 585 10.92 -5.94 21.30
N PRO A 586 11.58 -7.07 21.00
CA PRO A 586 10.89 -8.31 20.67
C PRO A 586 10.19 -8.88 21.91
N ALA A 587 9.15 -9.70 21.71
CA ALA A 587 8.45 -10.36 22.82
C ALA A 587 9.31 -11.43 23.51
N VAL A 588 10.22 -12.06 22.77
CA VAL A 588 11.21 -13.01 23.28
C VAL A 588 12.57 -12.56 22.78
N LEU A 589 13.53 -12.39 23.68
CA LEU A 589 14.86 -11.89 23.37
C LEU A 589 15.90 -12.98 23.62
N GLY A 590 16.56 -13.47 22.57
CA GLY A 590 17.71 -14.38 22.70
C GLY A 590 18.99 -13.61 22.99
N GLU A 591 20.02 -14.29 23.53
CA GLU A 591 21.30 -13.63 23.84
C GLU A 591 22.01 -13.11 22.58
N ASP A 592 22.03 -13.89 21.50
CA ASP A 592 22.66 -13.50 20.23
C ASP A 592 21.95 -12.32 19.57
N ASP A 593 20.61 -12.32 19.56
CA ASP A 593 19.79 -11.19 19.08
C ASP A 593 20.04 -9.94 19.92
N ALA A 594 20.13 -10.09 21.26
CA ALA A 594 20.44 -8.98 22.14
C ALA A 594 21.84 -8.38 21.87
N ARG A 595 22.85 -9.21 21.58
CA ARG A 595 24.20 -8.75 21.20
C ARG A 595 24.19 -8.02 19.86
N ALA A 596 23.49 -8.56 18.86
CA ALA A 596 23.38 -7.94 17.54
C ALA A 596 22.74 -6.55 17.62
N ARG A 597 21.67 -6.40 18.41
CA ARG A 597 20.97 -5.13 18.62
C ARG A 597 21.78 -4.08 19.39
N LEU A 598 22.71 -4.50 20.26
CA LEU A 598 23.65 -3.58 20.91
C LEU A 598 24.77 -3.13 19.97
N ALA A 599 25.22 -4.01 19.07
CA ALA A 599 26.29 -3.70 18.11
C ALA A 599 25.85 -2.69 17.03
N THR A 600 24.55 -2.52 16.79
CA THR A 600 24.00 -1.61 15.77
C THR A 600 23.94 -0.13 16.19
N GLY A 601 24.34 0.23 17.41
CA GLY A 601 24.51 1.63 17.81
C GLY A 601 25.81 2.20 17.26
N ASP A 602 25.83 3.47 16.84
CA ASP A 602 27.01 4.13 16.25
C ASP A 602 28.30 3.77 17.00
N GLY A 603 29.32 3.37 16.23
CA GLY A 603 30.55 2.72 16.67
C GLY A 603 31.51 3.54 17.55
N GLU A 604 31.03 4.02 18.69
CA GLU A 604 31.90 4.07 19.85
C GLU A 604 32.00 2.66 20.40
N THR A 605 33.14 2.02 20.16
CA THR A 605 33.66 0.87 20.91
C THR A 605 33.81 1.25 22.38
N GLY A 606 32.70 1.51 23.06
CA GLY A 606 32.59 1.37 24.49
C GLY A 606 32.82 -0.09 24.78
N SER A 607 33.88 -0.37 25.53
CA SER A 607 34.17 -1.67 26.15
C SER A 607 32.89 -2.49 26.29
N GLY A 608 32.81 -3.66 25.65
CA GLY A 608 31.71 -4.61 25.84
C GLY A 608 31.38 -4.72 27.33
N PRO A 609 30.11 -4.97 27.70
CA PRO A 609 29.57 -4.76 29.05
C PRO A 609 30.62 -5.17 30.08
N ALA A 610 31.14 -4.18 30.81
CA ALA A 610 32.30 -4.35 31.65
C ALA A 610 32.12 -5.61 32.50
N SER A 611 33.17 -6.42 32.61
CA SER A 611 33.22 -7.76 33.23
C SER A 611 32.66 -7.89 34.67
N ARG A 612 32.07 -6.82 35.23
CA ARG A 612 31.53 -6.73 36.60
C ARG A 612 30.05 -6.31 36.67
N SER A 613 29.40 -6.05 35.54
CA SER A 613 27.96 -5.74 35.49
C SER A 613 27.24 -6.92 34.84
N ALA A 614 26.30 -7.54 35.54
CA ALA A 614 25.49 -8.60 34.98
C ALA A 614 24.52 -7.99 33.98
N TRP A 615 24.88 -8.05 32.70
CA TRP A 615 23.96 -7.73 31.61
C TRP A 615 22.92 -8.86 31.49
N PHE A 616 21.63 -8.53 31.44
CA PHE A 616 20.53 -9.51 31.44
C PHE A 616 19.34 -9.14 30.53
N GLY A 617 19.44 -8.05 29.76
CA GLY A 617 18.34 -7.60 28.90
C GLY A 617 18.70 -6.39 28.05
N LEU A 618 17.69 -5.78 27.44
CA LEU A 618 17.80 -4.50 26.74
C LEU A 618 16.84 -3.48 27.34
N ILE A 619 17.29 -2.23 27.37
CA ILE A 619 16.48 -1.05 27.66
C ILE A 619 16.17 -0.35 26.35
N ASP A 620 14.90 -0.03 26.16
CA ASP A 620 14.41 0.72 25.04
C ASP A 620 14.62 2.23 25.25
N ALA A 621 15.40 2.87 24.38
CA ALA A 621 15.68 4.30 24.41
C ALA A 621 15.42 4.94 23.03
N PRO A 622 14.15 5.03 22.59
CA PRO A 622 13.81 5.59 21.28
C PRO A 622 14.26 7.05 21.12
N GLU A 623 14.30 7.83 22.20
CA GLU A 623 14.81 9.20 22.22
C GLU A 623 16.33 9.31 21.98
N GLU A 624 17.06 8.22 22.21
CA GLU A 624 18.48 8.08 21.89
C GLU A 624 18.71 7.28 20.60
N GLN A 625 17.64 6.84 19.94
CA GLN A 625 17.64 6.03 18.71
C GLN A 625 18.48 4.75 18.84
N ARG A 626 18.51 4.15 20.04
CA ARG A 626 19.30 2.94 20.31
C ARG A 626 18.69 2.09 21.41
N MET A 627 19.18 0.86 21.49
CA MET A 627 18.98 0.00 22.65
C MET A 627 20.17 0.15 23.59
N LEU A 628 19.91 0.15 24.89
CA LEU A 628 20.96 0.17 25.91
C LEU A 628 21.02 -1.18 26.62
N PRO A 629 22.19 -1.61 27.11
CA PRO A 629 22.27 -2.84 27.89
C PRO A 629 21.52 -2.68 29.20
N LEU A 630 20.58 -3.58 29.49
CA LEU A 630 20.01 -3.71 30.83
C LEU A 630 20.98 -4.52 31.67
N ALA A 631 21.63 -3.86 32.62
CA ALA A 631 22.60 -4.49 33.50
C ALA A 631 22.33 -4.11 34.95
N TRP A 632 22.66 -5.04 35.85
CA TRP A 632 22.67 -4.82 37.29
C TRP A 632 24.08 -5.05 37.81
N ALA A 633 24.62 -4.03 38.46
CA ALA A 633 25.90 -4.09 39.15
C ALA A 633 25.64 -3.87 40.64
N PRO A 634 25.63 -4.93 41.47
CA PRO A 634 25.24 -4.83 42.88
C PRO A 634 26.01 -3.75 43.63
N ARG A 635 27.32 -3.61 43.39
CA ARG A 635 28.17 -2.60 44.06
C ARG A 635 27.74 -1.15 43.81
N THR A 636 27.13 -0.85 42.66
CA THR A 636 26.73 0.50 42.26
C THR A 636 25.23 0.71 42.38
N ASP A 637 24.42 -0.27 42.00
CA ASP A 637 22.96 -0.19 41.94
C ASP A 637 22.29 -0.59 43.26
N GLY A 638 23.02 -1.25 44.17
CA GLY A 638 22.48 -1.72 45.44
C GLY A 638 21.67 -3.01 45.31
N HIS A 639 20.75 -3.21 46.26
CA HIS A 639 19.82 -4.34 46.28
C HIS A 639 18.76 -4.19 45.18
N LEU A 640 18.39 -5.30 44.55
CA LEU A 640 17.43 -5.36 43.45
C LEU A 640 16.15 -6.12 43.84
N LEU A 641 15.02 -5.45 43.68
CA LEU A 641 13.68 -6.03 43.81
C LEU A 641 13.07 -6.22 42.40
N VAL A 642 12.63 -7.42 42.07
CA VAL A 642 11.92 -7.75 40.83
C VAL A 642 10.45 -7.99 41.17
N ILE A 643 9.55 -7.17 40.67
CA ILE A 643 8.11 -7.25 40.97
C ILE A 643 7.36 -7.45 39.66
N GLY A 644 6.45 -8.41 39.58
CA GLY A 644 5.61 -8.59 38.38
C GLY A 644 4.37 -9.42 38.68
N GLY A 645 3.39 -9.41 37.78
CA GLY A 645 2.22 -10.28 37.93
C GLY A 645 2.53 -11.76 37.65
N PRO A 646 1.54 -12.65 37.79
CA PRO A 646 1.67 -14.04 37.33
C PRO A 646 2.10 -14.11 35.86
N LEU A 647 2.98 -15.06 35.52
CA LEU A 647 3.50 -15.30 34.15
C LEU A 647 4.32 -14.14 33.54
N SER A 648 4.67 -13.13 34.32
CA SER A 648 5.48 -11.99 33.86
C SER A 648 6.97 -12.30 33.71
N GLY A 649 7.42 -13.46 34.19
CA GLY A 649 8.82 -13.91 34.09
C GLY A 649 9.71 -13.51 35.26
N VAL A 650 9.17 -13.28 36.46
CA VAL A 650 9.94 -12.93 37.68
C VAL A 650 11.03 -13.98 37.94
N THR A 651 10.63 -15.25 38.09
CA THR A 651 11.54 -16.38 38.33
C THR A 651 12.60 -16.52 37.24
N GLU A 652 12.22 -16.45 35.97
CA GLU A 652 13.16 -16.52 34.85
C GLU A 652 14.13 -15.34 34.85
N THR A 653 13.67 -14.14 35.22
CA THR A 653 14.52 -12.94 35.34
C THR A 653 15.54 -13.10 36.45
N LEU A 654 15.12 -13.57 37.63
CA LEU A 654 16.03 -13.84 38.74
C LEU A 654 17.06 -14.90 38.38
N ALA A 655 16.65 -16.00 37.74
CA ALA A 655 17.56 -17.03 37.27
C ALA A 655 18.58 -16.49 36.26
N THR A 656 18.12 -15.65 35.32
CA THR A 656 18.98 -15.01 34.32
C THR A 656 20.02 -14.11 34.98
N ILE A 657 19.61 -13.22 35.90
CA ILE A 657 20.52 -12.35 36.64
C ILE A 657 21.50 -13.18 37.48
N THR A 658 20.99 -14.15 38.25
CA THR A 658 21.78 -15.00 39.14
C THR A 658 22.89 -15.71 38.37
N SER A 659 22.58 -16.26 37.19
CA SER A 659 23.56 -16.95 36.35
C SER A 659 24.73 -16.05 35.91
N ARG A 660 24.51 -14.72 35.87
CA ARG A 660 25.49 -13.72 35.40
C ARG A 660 26.30 -13.11 36.54
N VAL A 661 25.73 -13.01 37.76
CA VAL A 661 26.44 -12.48 38.93
C VAL A 661 27.10 -13.55 39.79
N ARG A 662 26.74 -14.84 39.66
CA ARG A 662 27.17 -15.89 40.60
C ARG A 662 28.68 -15.96 40.80
N GLU A 663 29.46 -15.74 39.74
CA GLU A 663 30.93 -15.82 39.78
C GLU A 663 31.57 -14.60 40.48
N ASP A 664 30.83 -13.50 40.64
CA ASP A 664 31.31 -12.28 41.32
C ASP A 664 31.25 -12.38 42.87
N PHE A 665 30.59 -13.42 43.39
CA PHE A 665 30.35 -13.61 44.82
C PHE A 665 30.97 -14.91 45.34
N ALA A 666 31.48 -14.88 46.58
CA ALA A 666 32.02 -16.07 47.25
C ALA A 666 30.92 -17.08 47.61
N LEU A 667 29.68 -16.60 47.79
CA LEU A 667 28.53 -17.41 48.13
C LEU A 667 27.28 -16.94 47.38
N CYS A 668 26.54 -17.87 46.78
CA CYS A 668 25.24 -17.61 46.15
C CYS A 668 24.18 -18.47 46.85
N LEU A 669 23.27 -17.82 47.58
CA LEU A 669 22.17 -18.47 48.31
C LEU A 669 20.88 -18.28 47.54
N GLU A 670 20.42 -19.32 46.85
CA GLU A 670 19.13 -19.33 46.18
C GLU A 670 18.05 -19.90 47.09
N LEU A 671 17.14 -19.04 47.54
CA LEU A 671 16.07 -19.32 48.48
C LEU A 671 14.72 -19.27 47.74
N GLY A 672 13.93 -20.32 47.86
CA GLY A 672 12.64 -20.45 47.18
C GLY A 672 12.06 -21.86 47.32
N GLY A 673 10.73 -21.97 47.18
CA GLY A 673 10.01 -23.25 47.22
C GLY A 673 9.68 -23.79 48.62
N ASP A 674 10.53 -23.56 49.62
CA ASP A 674 10.28 -23.93 51.03
C ASP A 674 10.46 -22.70 51.94
N ALA A 675 9.36 -22.27 52.57
CA ALA A 675 9.34 -21.10 53.43
C ALA A 675 10.16 -21.30 54.73
N VAL A 676 10.20 -22.53 55.26
CA VAL A 676 10.93 -22.87 56.49
C VAL A 676 12.43 -22.75 56.24
N GLN A 677 12.92 -23.42 55.20
CA GLN A 677 14.34 -23.37 54.81
C GLN A 677 14.80 -21.95 54.50
N THR A 678 13.94 -21.17 53.87
CA THR A 678 14.24 -19.77 53.57
C THR A 678 14.44 -18.95 54.83
N VAL A 679 13.56 -19.08 55.84
CA VAL A 679 13.71 -18.39 57.13
C VAL A 679 14.98 -18.82 57.84
N ASP A 680 15.26 -20.11 57.90
CA ASP A 680 16.48 -20.60 58.55
C ASP A 680 17.75 -20.09 57.88
N ALA A 681 17.79 -20.08 56.53
CA ALA A 681 18.92 -19.58 55.79
C ALA A 681 19.14 -18.07 56.03
N LEU A 682 18.07 -17.28 56.06
CA LEU A 682 18.12 -15.84 56.36
C LEU A 682 18.59 -15.55 57.80
N GLU A 683 18.13 -16.36 58.77
CA GLU A 683 18.52 -16.24 60.18
C GLU A 683 19.92 -16.78 60.46
N ALA A 684 20.40 -17.78 59.71
CA ALA A 684 21.76 -18.31 59.80
C ALA A 684 22.79 -17.39 59.12
N PHE A 685 22.39 -16.69 58.06
CA PHE A 685 23.29 -15.84 57.29
C PHE A 685 23.87 -14.69 58.12
N ARG A 686 25.19 -14.49 58.01
CA ARG A 686 25.94 -13.38 58.60
C ARG A 686 26.70 -12.67 57.48
N PRO A 687 26.49 -11.36 57.26
CA PRO A 687 27.24 -10.61 56.25
C PRO A 687 28.74 -10.63 56.57
N ASP A 688 29.56 -10.89 55.55
CA ASP A 688 31.02 -10.86 55.65
C ASP A 688 31.62 -10.15 54.40
N PRO A 689 32.22 -8.96 54.56
CA PRO A 689 32.86 -8.25 53.45
C PRO A 689 33.99 -9.03 52.77
N ALA A 690 34.66 -9.95 53.50
CA ALA A 690 35.73 -10.79 52.95
C ALA A 690 35.20 -11.96 52.11
N ALA A 691 33.95 -12.35 52.33
CA ALA A 691 33.26 -13.44 51.62
C ALA A 691 31.88 -12.93 51.12
N PRO A 692 31.86 -12.03 50.12
CA PRO A 692 30.62 -11.39 49.69
C PRO A 692 29.64 -12.43 49.18
N ALA A 693 28.37 -12.29 49.58
CA ALA A 693 27.30 -13.20 49.20
C ALA A 693 26.20 -12.49 48.40
N VAL A 694 25.60 -13.20 47.45
CA VAL A 694 24.32 -12.82 46.85
C VAL A 694 23.22 -13.74 47.38
N ILE A 695 22.15 -13.14 47.91
CA ILE A 695 20.96 -13.86 48.37
C ILE A 695 19.85 -13.59 47.36
N VAL A 696 19.36 -14.67 46.76
CA VAL A 696 18.29 -14.67 45.78
C VAL A 696 17.05 -15.23 46.44
N VAL A 697 15.94 -14.49 46.44
CA VAL A 697 14.65 -14.96 46.98
C VAL A 697 13.64 -14.89 45.84
N ASP A 698 13.14 -16.03 45.35
CA ASP A 698 12.31 -16.06 44.13
C ASP A 698 10.91 -15.48 44.32
N ASP A 699 10.26 -15.87 45.42
CA ASP A 699 8.91 -15.44 45.74
C ASP A 699 8.80 -15.14 47.23
N VAL A 700 8.93 -13.86 47.57
CA VAL A 700 8.75 -13.38 48.95
C VAL A 700 7.28 -13.49 49.41
N ASP A 701 6.31 -13.58 48.49
CA ASP A 701 4.90 -13.74 48.81
C ASP A 701 4.60 -15.17 49.31
N LEU A 702 5.36 -16.18 48.86
CA LEU A 702 5.27 -17.55 49.41
C LEU A 702 5.70 -17.62 50.88
N LEU A 703 6.64 -16.78 51.33
CA LEU A 703 6.95 -16.66 52.77
C LEU A 703 5.74 -16.18 53.56
N ALA A 704 4.88 -15.37 52.94
CA ALA A 704 3.65 -14.93 53.56
C ALA A 704 2.60 -16.04 53.62
N ALA A 705 2.50 -16.91 52.61
CA ALA A 705 1.47 -17.94 52.58
C ALA A 705 1.76 -19.16 53.48
N GLY A 706 3.04 -19.56 53.60
CA GLY A 706 3.44 -20.84 54.21
C GLY A 706 3.75 -20.84 55.71
N LEU A 707 3.74 -19.67 56.38
CA LEU A 707 4.21 -19.52 57.75
C LEU A 707 3.21 -18.78 58.65
N ASP A 708 3.23 -19.09 59.95
CA ASP A 708 2.52 -18.30 60.97
C ASP A 708 2.97 -16.82 60.93
N VAL A 709 2.07 -15.92 61.32
CA VAL A 709 2.24 -14.46 61.22
C VAL A 709 3.54 -13.97 61.86
N GLU A 710 3.95 -14.55 62.99
CA GLU A 710 5.17 -14.15 63.69
C GLU A 710 6.46 -14.57 62.95
N TYR A 711 6.49 -15.76 62.36
CA TYR A 711 7.63 -16.19 61.52
C TYR A 711 7.75 -15.34 60.27
N ARG A 712 6.61 -15.00 59.65
CA ARG A 712 6.56 -14.10 58.51
C ARG A 712 7.09 -12.72 58.88
N GLN A 713 6.63 -12.15 59.98
CA GLN A 713 7.11 -10.86 60.47
C GLN A 713 8.62 -10.91 60.71
N ARG A 714 9.11 -11.96 61.36
CA ARG A 714 10.54 -12.14 61.64
C ARG A 714 11.38 -12.24 60.38
N ALA A 715 10.91 -13.00 59.38
CA ALA A 715 11.57 -13.13 58.09
C ALA A 715 11.64 -11.79 57.33
N VAL A 716 10.53 -11.05 57.32
CA VAL A 716 10.45 -9.72 56.70
C VAL A 716 11.33 -8.71 57.43
N GLU A 717 11.39 -8.74 58.77
CA GLU A 717 12.31 -7.92 59.57
C GLU A 717 13.76 -8.24 59.23
N ARG A 718 14.11 -9.53 59.09
CA ARG A 718 15.47 -9.97 58.75
C ARG A 718 15.86 -9.55 57.33
N LEU A 719 14.99 -9.75 56.34
CA LEU A 719 15.17 -9.27 54.98
C LEU A 719 15.28 -7.74 54.94
N GLY A 720 14.42 -7.05 55.69
CA GLY A 720 14.42 -5.60 55.81
C GLY A 720 15.68 -5.05 56.47
N TYR A 721 16.30 -5.78 57.41
CA TYR A 721 17.61 -5.47 57.97
C TYR A 721 18.72 -5.67 56.94
N LEU A 722 18.74 -6.81 56.24
CA LEU A 722 19.76 -7.08 55.21
C LEU A 722 19.68 -6.06 54.06
N ALA A 723 18.48 -5.59 53.71
CA ALA A 723 18.27 -4.56 52.71
C ALA A 723 18.76 -3.15 53.16
N THR A 724 18.98 -2.93 54.46
CA THR A 724 19.57 -1.67 54.96
C THR A 724 21.09 -1.64 54.89
N LEU A 725 21.73 -2.80 54.68
CA LEU A 725 23.17 -2.90 54.50
C LEU A 725 23.55 -2.41 53.11
N ARG A 726 24.84 -2.17 52.87
CA ARG A 726 25.34 -1.92 51.52
C ARG A 726 25.97 -3.20 50.97
N PRO A 727 26.00 -3.39 49.64
CA PRO A 727 26.75 -4.47 49.02
C PRO A 727 28.24 -4.51 49.38
N ALA A 728 28.82 -3.37 49.77
CA ALA A 728 30.16 -3.28 50.33
C ALA A 728 30.32 -3.97 51.69
N ASP A 729 29.23 -4.16 52.44
CA ASP A 729 29.17 -4.86 53.73
C ASP A 729 29.09 -6.39 53.55
N GLY A 730 29.26 -6.89 52.32
CA GLY A 730 29.35 -8.32 52.01
C GLY A 730 28.05 -9.02 51.64
N VAL A 731 26.96 -8.29 51.38
CA VAL A 731 25.68 -8.88 50.97
C VAL A 731 24.97 -8.09 49.87
N ALA A 732 24.62 -8.77 48.78
CA ALA A 732 23.70 -8.28 47.77
C ALA A 732 22.38 -9.06 47.84
N LEU A 733 21.26 -8.38 47.65
CA LEU A 733 19.93 -9.00 47.68
C LEU A 733 19.31 -8.88 46.29
N LEU A 734 18.73 -9.99 45.83
CA LEU A 734 17.98 -10.11 44.60
C LEU A 734 16.65 -10.80 44.95
N VAL A 735 15.57 -10.02 45.08
CA VAL A 735 14.29 -10.53 45.61
C VAL A 735 13.21 -10.42 44.55
N GLY A 736 12.42 -11.48 44.35
CA GLY A 736 11.25 -11.53 43.50
C GLY A 736 9.95 -11.48 44.30
N SER A 737 8.94 -10.91 43.66
CA SER A 737 7.56 -10.90 44.15
C SER A 737 6.58 -10.94 42.99
N HIS A 738 5.51 -11.71 43.19
CA HIS A 738 4.41 -11.82 42.23
C HIS A 738 3.27 -10.83 42.51
N SER A 739 3.41 -9.99 43.54
CA SER A 739 2.38 -9.06 43.99
C SER A 739 2.96 -7.69 44.38
N SER A 740 2.39 -6.62 43.84
CA SER A 740 2.79 -5.26 44.25
C SER A 740 2.39 -4.90 45.68
N THR A 741 1.43 -5.62 46.28
CA THR A 741 0.96 -5.35 47.65
C THR A 741 1.83 -6.02 48.72
N GLY A 742 2.35 -7.22 48.45
CA GLY A 742 3.14 -8.00 49.40
C GLY A 742 4.47 -7.35 49.77
N VAL A 743 5.04 -6.56 48.86
CA VAL A 743 6.37 -5.94 49.02
C VAL A 743 6.37 -4.45 49.32
N ARG A 744 5.21 -3.80 49.56
CA ARG A 744 5.15 -2.34 49.78
C ARG A 744 6.16 -1.82 50.82
N GLY A 745 6.32 -2.53 51.94
CA GLY A 745 7.26 -2.16 53.01
C GLY A 745 8.73 -2.45 52.69
N LEU A 746 9.00 -3.26 51.67
CA LEU A 746 10.34 -3.58 51.18
C LEU A 746 10.76 -2.63 50.04
N THR A 747 9.85 -2.20 49.17
CA THR A 747 10.17 -1.36 48.00
C THR A 747 10.94 -0.09 48.36
N GLU A 748 10.63 0.56 49.49
CA GLU A 748 11.35 1.75 49.97
C GLU A 748 12.78 1.48 50.45
N ARG A 749 13.08 0.22 50.79
CA ARG A 749 14.39 -0.21 51.31
C ARG A 749 15.32 -0.70 50.22
N PHE A 750 14.80 -1.03 49.04
CA PHE A 750 15.61 -1.46 47.91
C PHE A 750 16.07 -0.25 47.10
N SER A 751 17.35 -0.25 46.72
CA SER A 751 17.97 0.81 45.94
C SER A 751 17.46 0.85 44.49
N CYS A 752 17.04 -0.30 43.97
CA CYS A 752 16.47 -0.41 42.63
C CYS A 752 15.33 -1.43 42.57
N ALA A 753 14.35 -1.16 41.72
CA ALA A 753 13.21 -2.02 41.46
C ALA A 753 13.01 -2.20 39.95
N LEU A 754 12.97 -3.45 39.51
CA LEU A 754 12.60 -3.88 38.15
C LEU A 754 11.13 -4.31 38.17
N ARG A 755 10.30 -3.70 37.33
CA ARG A 755 8.86 -3.97 37.31
C ARG A 755 8.47 -4.68 36.04
N LEU A 756 8.07 -5.94 36.12
CA LEU A 756 7.57 -6.72 34.99
C LEU A 756 6.06 -6.52 34.82
N GLY A 757 5.50 -7.02 33.72
CA GLY A 757 4.09 -6.81 33.37
C GLY A 757 3.09 -7.30 34.42
N PHE A 758 2.00 -6.54 34.60
CA PHE A 758 0.85 -6.90 35.43
C PHE A 758 -0.42 -7.12 34.60
N PRO A 759 -1.31 -8.04 35.00
CA PRO A 759 -2.54 -8.35 34.27
C PRO A 759 -3.54 -7.17 34.25
N THR A 760 -3.51 -6.29 35.24
CA THR A 760 -4.41 -5.14 35.32
C THR A 760 -3.66 -3.80 35.38
N ARG A 761 -4.25 -2.76 34.79
CA ARG A 761 -3.71 -1.39 34.86
C ARG A 761 -3.62 -0.89 36.30
N ALA A 762 -4.57 -1.28 37.15
CA ALA A 762 -4.59 -0.90 38.56
C ALA A 762 -3.39 -1.46 39.32
N GLU A 763 -3.02 -2.73 39.11
CA GLU A 763 -1.83 -3.34 39.73
C GLU A 763 -0.53 -2.74 39.19
N HIS A 764 -0.46 -2.48 37.88
CA HIS A 764 0.67 -1.81 37.25
C HIS A 764 0.95 -0.45 37.89
N LEU A 765 -0.06 0.40 38.02
CA LEU A 765 0.08 1.71 38.67
C LEU A 765 0.44 1.58 40.16
N GLN A 766 -0.13 0.60 40.86
CA GLN A 766 0.18 0.33 42.27
C GLN A 766 1.63 -0.15 42.49
N SER A 767 2.25 -0.77 41.50
CA SER A 767 3.68 -1.12 41.55
C SER A 767 4.59 0.12 41.52
N GLY A 768 4.07 1.29 41.14
CA GLY A 768 4.81 2.52 40.92
C GLY A 768 5.33 2.70 39.49
N ALA A 769 4.94 1.81 38.56
CA ALA A 769 5.31 1.93 37.15
C ALA A 769 4.53 3.05 36.43
N PRO A 770 5.13 3.73 35.43
CA PRO A 770 4.47 4.76 34.63
C PRO A 770 3.25 4.24 33.87
N ALA A 771 2.22 5.07 33.75
CA ALA A 771 0.93 4.71 33.14
C ALA A 771 1.02 4.43 31.63
N ASP A 772 1.94 5.10 30.95
CA ASP A 772 2.23 5.02 29.52
C ASP A 772 2.97 3.73 29.13
N LEU A 773 3.60 3.06 30.09
CA LEU A 773 4.29 1.78 29.88
C LEU A 773 3.41 0.56 30.11
N TRP A 774 2.13 0.75 30.49
CA TRP A 774 1.20 -0.35 30.69
C TRP A 774 0.79 -1.00 29.36
N GLN A 775 0.66 -2.32 29.36
CA GLN A 775 0.21 -3.12 28.23
C GLN A 775 -0.94 -4.03 28.65
N ASN A 776 -1.93 -4.21 27.75
CA ASN A 776 -3.10 -5.05 28.01
C ASN A 776 -2.77 -6.56 28.02
N ARG A 777 -1.56 -6.93 27.56
CA ARG A 777 -1.07 -8.31 27.55
C ARG A 777 0.24 -8.41 28.31
N VAL A 778 0.30 -9.34 29.25
CA VAL A 778 1.55 -9.67 29.95
C VAL A 778 2.46 -10.44 29.00
N VAL A 779 3.65 -9.90 28.76
CA VAL A 779 4.72 -10.54 27.99
C VAL A 779 5.84 -10.88 28.96
N ALA A 780 6.25 -12.14 29.00
CA ALA A 780 7.30 -12.59 29.92
C ALA A 780 8.61 -11.84 29.68
N GLY A 781 9.26 -11.39 30.76
CA GLY A 781 10.49 -10.60 30.72
C GLY A 781 10.31 -9.15 30.26
N ARG A 782 9.09 -8.73 29.88
CA ARG A 782 8.80 -7.34 29.52
C ARG A 782 8.44 -6.53 30.76
N GLY A 783 8.97 -5.32 30.85
CA GLY A 783 8.74 -4.48 32.01
C GLY A 783 9.25 -3.05 31.87
N GLU A 784 9.55 -2.46 33.02
CA GLU A 784 10.08 -1.13 33.21
C GLU A 784 11.28 -1.14 34.16
N TRP A 785 12.29 -0.34 33.80
CA TRP A 785 13.46 -0.03 34.61
C TRP A 785 13.78 1.45 34.50
N ARG A 786 13.75 2.17 35.64
CA ARG A 786 14.09 3.61 35.73
C ARG A 786 13.29 4.48 34.75
N GLY A 787 12.01 4.19 34.60
CA GLY A 787 11.07 4.89 33.72
C GLY A 787 11.18 4.50 32.25
N ARG A 788 11.99 3.51 31.89
CA ARG A 788 12.17 3.04 30.50
C ARG A 788 11.70 1.61 30.33
N ARG A 789 11.17 1.29 29.15
CA ARG A 789 10.74 -0.07 28.82
C ARG A 789 11.95 -1.00 28.69
N ILE A 790 11.79 -2.23 29.12
CA ILE A 790 12.83 -3.25 29.05
C ILE A 790 12.31 -4.59 28.54
N GLN A 791 13.23 -5.40 28.02
CA GLN A 791 13.02 -6.81 27.73
C GLN A 791 14.20 -7.61 28.29
N VAL A 792 13.91 -8.57 29.17
CA VAL A 792 14.87 -9.52 29.73
C VAL A 792 15.20 -10.59 28.69
N ILE A 793 16.47 -11.02 28.65
CA ILE A 793 16.93 -12.13 27.82
C ILE A 793 16.25 -13.41 28.32
N ALA A 794 15.61 -14.13 27.40
CA ALA A 794 15.02 -15.42 27.71
C ALA A 794 16.12 -16.44 28.05
N PRO A 795 15.94 -17.25 29.11
CA PRO A 795 16.90 -18.28 29.46
C PRO A 795 17.01 -19.32 28.33
N THR A 796 18.23 -19.72 27.96
CA THR A 796 18.46 -20.70 26.88
C THR A 796 17.92 -22.09 27.28
N PRO A 797 16.93 -22.65 26.57
CA PRO A 797 16.43 -23.99 26.86
C PRO A 797 17.54 -25.02 26.62
N GLY A 798 17.84 -25.84 27.63
CA GLY A 798 18.89 -26.87 27.57
C GLY A 798 20.20 -26.52 28.31
N ARG A 799 20.42 -25.26 28.70
CA ARG A 799 21.47 -24.90 29.67
C ARG A 799 20.99 -24.98 31.12
N SER A 800 19.70 -25.23 31.30
CA SER A 800 19.03 -25.49 32.59
C SER A 800 19.36 -26.86 33.19
N ASP A 801 20.25 -27.64 32.57
CA ASP A 801 20.63 -28.95 33.07
C ASP A 801 22.15 -29.00 33.33
N ARG A 802 22.50 -29.31 34.59
CA ARG A 802 23.82 -29.73 35.12
C ARG A 802 24.78 -28.68 35.72
N SER A 803 24.61 -27.37 35.56
CA SER A 803 25.49 -26.36 36.20
C SER A 803 24.81 -25.48 37.28
N ALA A 804 23.49 -25.53 37.41
CA ALA A 804 22.74 -24.83 38.46
C ALA A 804 22.81 -25.51 39.85
N ALA A 805 23.90 -26.22 40.15
CA ALA A 805 24.26 -26.55 41.53
C ALA A 805 24.91 -25.31 42.19
N GLY A 806 24.21 -24.17 42.18
CA GLY A 806 24.34 -23.25 43.30
C GLY A 806 24.02 -24.08 44.54
N ARG A 807 24.78 -23.91 45.64
CA ARG A 807 24.42 -24.58 46.90
C ARG A 807 23.05 -24.04 47.32
N ARG A 808 21.96 -24.68 46.87
CA ARG A 808 20.68 -24.61 47.57
C ARG A 808 21.02 -25.00 48.99
N ALA A 809 20.88 -24.05 49.90
CA ALA A 809 21.17 -24.28 51.31
C ALA A 809 20.08 -25.21 51.85
N VAL A 810 20.22 -26.50 51.56
CA VAL A 810 19.47 -27.53 52.27
C VAL A 810 20.14 -27.62 53.63
N ILE A 811 19.59 -26.88 54.58
CA ILE A 811 19.98 -27.02 55.98
C ILE A 811 19.48 -28.41 56.38
N GLY A 812 20.37 -29.39 56.40
CA GLY A 812 20.03 -30.75 56.82
C GLY A 812 19.53 -30.73 58.26
N HIS A 813 18.25 -31.02 58.46
CA HIS A 813 17.68 -31.15 59.79
C HIS A 813 18.02 -32.52 60.37
N ARG A 814 18.24 -32.57 61.68
CA ARG A 814 18.48 -33.84 62.37
C ARG A 814 17.22 -34.69 62.32
N ALA A 815 17.36 -35.95 61.94
CA ALA A 815 16.29 -36.91 62.08
C ALA A 815 15.89 -37.03 63.56
N LEU A 816 14.59 -37.15 63.83
CA LEU A 816 14.08 -37.43 65.15
C LEU A 816 14.70 -38.75 65.63
N ALA A 817 15.26 -38.74 66.83
CA ALA A 817 15.81 -39.91 67.50
C ALA A 817 15.19 -39.98 68.89
N LEU A 818 14.66 -41.15 69.26
CA LEU A 818 13.98 -41.41 70.53
C LEU A 818 14.86 -42.30 71.42
N GLU A 819 16.05 -41.81 71.75
CA GLU A 819 17.06 -42.59 72.49
C GLU A 819 16.93 -42.47 74.02
N THR A 820 16.10 -41.54 74.50
CA THR A 820 15.89 -41.34 75.93
C THR A 820 14.93 -42.38 76.52
N PRO A 821 15.14 -42.85 77.77
CA PRO A 821 14.33 -43.91 78.38
C PRO A 821 12.84 -43.58 78.44
N LEU A 822 12.50 -42.29 78.54
CA LEU A 822 11.14 -41.78 78.57
C LEU A 822 11.06 -40.50 77.73
N THR A 823 10.15 -40.49 76.75
CA THR A 823 9.84 -39.34 75.92
C THR A 823 8.34 -39.05 75.99
N VAL A 824 7.95 -37.79 76.12
CA VAL A 824 6.55 -37.39 76.02
C VAL A 824 6.32 -36.73 74.66
N LEU A 825 5.40 -37.26 73.87
CA LEU A 825 4.97 -36.66 72.61
C LEU A 825 3.60 -36.00 72.81
N VAL A 826 3.53 -34.69 72.63
CA VAL A 826 2.29 -33.92 72.68
C VAL A 826 1.88 -33.55 71.25
N SER A 827 0.65 -33.92 70.87
CA SER A 827 0.08 -33.60 69.55
C SER A 827 -1.41 -33.33 69.67
N ARG A 828 -1.96 -32.47 68.80
CA ARG A 828 -3.43 -32.33 68.65
C ARG A 828 -4.11 -33.60 68.16
N THR A 829 -3.35 -34.47 67.48
CA THR A 829 -3.86 -35.74 66.96
C THR A 829 -3.08 -36.91 67.55
N PRO A 830 -3.24 -37.20 68.86
CA PRO A 830 -2.42 -38.19 69.55
C PRO A 830 -2.50 -39.58 68.91
N ALA A 831 -3.66 -39.98 68.37
CA ALA A 831 -3.81 -41.25 67.65
C ALA A 831 -2.95 -41.32 66.37
N ARG A 832 -2.88 -40.22 65.59
CA ARG A 832 -2.04 -40.15 64.38
C ARG A 832 -0.56 -40.14 64.74
N ALA A 833 -0.18 -39.33 65.73
CA ALA A 833 1.19 -39.26 66.20
C ALA A 833 1.69 -40.61 66.76
N ALA A 834 0.87 -41.31 67.56
CA ALA A 834 1.18 -42.67 68.02
C ALA A 834 1.36 -43.65 66.86
N GLY A 835 0.53 -43.56 65.82
CA GLY A 835 0.70 -44.33 64.59
C GLY A 835 2.01 -44.01 63.86
N ARG A 836 2.40 -42.74 63.80
CA ARG A 836 3.64 -42.27 63.17
C ARG A 836 4.88 -42.79 63.93
N VAL A 837 4.86 -42.72 65.27
CA VAL A 837 5.93 -43.28 66.12
C VAL A 837 6.06 -44.78 65.91
N ARG A 838 4.96 -45.56 65.96
CA ARG A 838 5.01 -47.03 65.77
C ARG A 838 5.57 -47.44 64.41
N ARG A 839 5.34 -46.63 63.36
CA ARG A 839 5.89 -46.87 62.02
C ARG A 839 7.38 -46.51 61.92
N ALA A 840 7.76 -45.37 62.49
CA ALA A 840 9.13 -44.85 62.40
C ALA A 840 10.11 -45.59 63.33
N PHE A 841 9.66 -45.96 64.54
CA PHE A 841 10.44 -46.56 65.63
C PHE A 841 9.78 -47.83 66.17
N PRO A 842 9.83 -48.97 65.45
CA PRO A 842 9.19 -50.22 65.88
C PRO A 842 9.75 -50.81 67.20
N GLU A 843 10.94 -50.38 67.61
CA GLU A 843 11.63 -50.79 68.84
C GLU A 843 11.15 -50.08 70.12
N VAL A 844 10.32 -49.04 69.98
CA VAL A 844 9.85 -48.17 71.07
C VAL A 844 8.46 -48.59 71.54
N GLU A 845 8.23 -48.57 72.85
CA GLU A 845 6.90 -48.82 73.42
C GLU A 845 6.08 -47.52 73.42
N VAL A 846 4.86 -47.56 72.88
CA VAL A 846 4.00 -46.37 72.74
C VAL A 846 2.73 -46.53 73.57
N GLN A 847 2.58 -45.71 74.61
CA GLN A 847 1.42 -45.71 75.51
C GLN A 847 0.70 -44.34 75.49
N PRO A 848 -0.64 -44.30 75.59
CA PRO A 848 -1.36 -43.04 75.77
C PRO A 848 -1.14 -42.49 77.20
N LEU A 849 -0.91 -41.18 77.32
CA LEU A 849 -0.91 -40.49 78.61
C LEU A 849 -2.34 -40.19 79.04
N SER A 850 -2.70 -40.51 80.29
CA SER A 850 -4.01 -40.21 80.87
C SER A 850 -3.90 -39.12 81.94
N VAL A 851 -5.00 -38.41 82.20
CA VAL A 851 -5.10 -37.43 83.30
C VAL A 851 -4.85 -38.11 84.65
N ASP A 852 -5.17 -39.40 84.78
CA ASP A 852 -4.96 -40.17 86.02
C ASP A 852 -3.52 -40.71 86.17
N THR A 853 -2.67 -40.55 85.16
CA THR A 853 -1.27 -40.97 85.24
C THR A 853 -0.55 -40.20 86.37
N PRO A 854 0.10 -40.88 87.32
CA PRO A 854 0.76 -40.20 88.44
C PRO A 854 1.90 -39.29 87.94
N ALA A 855 2.04 -38.09 88.52
CA ALA A 855 3.03 -37.09 88.12
C ALA A 855 4.50 -37.58 88.21
N THR A 856 4.76 -38.65 88.96
CA THR A 856 6.06 -39.33 89.03
C THR A 856 6.37 -40.16 87.79
N ALA A 857 5.35 -40.63 87.06
CA ALA A 857 5.53 -41.45 85.85
C ALA A 857 6.01 -40.66 84.63
N THR A 858 5.90 -39.32 84.66
CA THR A 858 6.50 -38.41 83.66
C THR A 858 7.89 -37.91 84.04
N ASN A 859 8.38 -38.28 85.23
CA ASN A 859 9.68 -37.93 85.79
C ASN A 859 10.49 -39.20 86.08
N ALA A 860 11.21 -39.72 85.08
CA ALA A 860 12.19 -40.78 85.33
C ALA A 860 13.37 -40.22 86.15
N PRO A 861 13.95 -40.96 87.11
CA PRO A 861 15.13 -40.52 87.83
C PRO A 861 16.32 -40.37 86.87
N VAL A 862 16.83 -39.14 86.74
CA VAL A 862 18.06 -38.85 85.99
C VAL A 862 19.24 -39.48 86.76
N PRO A 863 20.04 -40.38 86.18
CA PRO A 863 21.27 -40.82 86.84
C PRO A 863 22.23 -39.63 86.97
N SER A 864 22.79 -39.45 88.17
CA SER A 864 23.63 -38.32 88.56
C SER A 864 24.82 -38.10 87.61
N ALA A 865 25.24 -36.83 87.48
CA ALA A 865 26.27 -36.37 86.54
C ALA A 865 27.65 -37.09 86.63
N SER A 866 27.95 -37.80 87.72
CA SER A 866 29.21 -38.56 87.90
C SER A 866 29.36 -39.79 87.00
N ALA A 867 28.30 -40.26 86.33
CA ALA A 867 28.35 -41.43 85.45
C ALA A 867 28.61 -41.11 83.95
N ARG A 868 28.72 -39.83 83.57
CA ARG A 868 28.84 -39.42 82.14
C ARG A 868 30.28 -39.45 81.59
N ALA A 869 31.29 -39.70 82.42
CA ALA A 869 32.69 -39.50 82.05
C ALA A 869 33.43 -40.75 81.52
N SER A 870 32.76 -41.89 81.32
CA SER A 870 33.39 -43.08 80.73
C SER A 870 32.47 -43.74 79.71
N ALA A 871 32.78 -43.59 78.42
CA ALA A 871 32.12 -44.32 77.35
C ALA A 871 32.46 -45.82 77.46
N PRO A 872 31.48 -46.74 77.63
CA PRO A 872 31.74 -48.16 77.59
C PRO A 872 31.94 -48.59 76.13
N THR A 873 32.98 -49.37 75.86
CA THR A 873 33.18 -50.07 74.58
C THR A 873 31.98 -50.93 74.20
N ARG A 874 31.73 -51.06 72.89
CA ARG A 874 30.59 -51.74 72.22
C ARG A 874 30.25 -53.15 72.75
N ALA A 875 31.18 -53.82 73.45
CA ALA A 875 30.98 -55.13 74.09
C ALA A 875 30.20 -55.08 75.42
N ALA A 876 30.21 -53.96 76.17
CA ALA A 876 29.54 -53.84 77.47
C ALA A 876 28.03 -53.50 77.37
N ARG A 877 27.53 -53.13 76.18
CA ARG A 877 26.10 -52.83 75.93
C ARG A 877 25.17 -54.06 75.94
N ARG A 878 25.71 -55.28 75.96
CA ARG A 878 24.93 -56.54 75.82
C ARG A 878 24.47 -57.17 77.14
N ALA A 879 24.81 -56.59 78.30
CA ALA A 879 24.57 -57.22 79.61
C ALA A 879 23.75 -56.37 80.62
N ALA A 880 23.10 -55.30 80.20
CA ALA A 880 22.12 -54.57 81.02
C ALA A 880 20.68 -54.89 80.55
N PRO A 881 19.68 -54.99 81.44
CA PRO A 881 18.30 -55.21 81.03
C PRO A 881 17.90 -54.12 80.04
N SER A 882 17.50 -54.52 78.83
CA SER A 882 17.08 -53.63 77.76
C SER A 882 15.74 -53.00 78.13
N VAL A 883 15.77 -51.89 78.88
CA VAL A 883 14.59 -51.04 79.06
C VAL A 883 14.25 -50.50 77.69
N ARG A 884 13.13 -50.95 77.11
CA ARG A 884 12.62 -50.36 75.86
C ARG A 884 12.31 -48.89 76.14
N PRO A 885 12.74 -47.96 75.27
CA PRO A 885 12.34 -46.57 75.39
C PRO A 885 10.81 -46.49 75.39
N LEU A 886 10.24 -45.76 76.34
CA LEU A 886 8.80 -45.55 76.46
C LEU A 886 8.44 -44.17 75.91
N VAL A 887 7.48 -44.11 74.98
CA VAL A 887 6.89 -42.87 74.47
C VAL A 887 5.47 -42.75 74.99
N LEU A 888 5.24 -41.73 75.82
CA LEU A 888 3.91 -41.34 76.28
C LEU A 888 3.33 -40.34 75.30
N VAL A 889 2.24 -40.69 74.62
CA VAL A 889 1.57 -39.81 73.66
C VAL A 889 0.35 -39.16 74.31
N SER A 890 0.27 -37.83 74.23
CA SER A 890 -0.80 -37.05 74.87
C SER A 890 -1.36 -35.97 73.95
N ASP A 891 -2.59 -35.53 74.23
CA ASP A 891 -3.08 -34.24 73.75
C ASP A 891 -2.63 -33.09 74.68
N ILE A 892 -2.87 -31.86 74.23
CA ILE A 892 -2.39 -30.64 74.92
C ILE A 892 -3.09 -30.46 76.28
N GLU A 893 -4.38 -30.76 76.37
CA GLU A 893 -5.18 -30.59 77.59
C GLU A 893 -4.72 -31.56 78.68
N THR A 894 -4.59 -32.84 78.32
CA THR A 894 -4.14 -33.91 79.21
C THR A 894 -2.72 -33.65 79.69
N TRP A 895 -1.81 -33.25 78.80
CA TRP A 895 -0.45 -32.87 79.19
C TRP A 895 -0.43 -31.72 80.20
N ASN A 896 -1.18 -30.65 79.93
CA ASN A 896 -1.24 -29.48 80.81
C ASN A 896 -1.85 -29.83 82.19
N ALA A 897 -2.86 -30.70 82.25
CA ALA A 897 -3.44 -31.19 83.50
C ALA A 897 -2.44 -32.03 84.31
N VAL A 898 -1.69 -32.92 83.64
CA VAL A 898 -0.64 -33.71 84.29
C VAL A 898 0.50 -32.81 84.81
N ARG A 899 0.94 -31.83 84.02
CA ARG A 899 2.01 -30.88 84.38
C ARG A 899 1.62 -29.90 85.50
N ALA A 900 0.35 -29.48 85.56
CA ALA A 900 -0.12 -28.62 86.64
C ALA A 900 -0.04 -29.32 88.01
N ARG A 901 -0.33 -30.63 88.06
CA ARG A 901 -0.23 -31.44 89.28
C ARG A 901 1.22 -31.71 89.73
N SER A 902 2.20 -31.59 88.83
CA SER A 902 3.63 -31.78 89.13
C SER A 902 4.36 -30.49 89.56
N GLY A 903 3.65 -29.39 89.82
CA GLY A 903 4.23 -28.13 90.27
C GLY A 903 4.79 -27.23 89.16
N GLY A 904 4.49 -27.52 87.89
CA GLY A 904 4.80 -26.64 86.76
C GLY A 904 6.27 -26.58 86.30
N GLY A 905 7.16 -27.30 86.97
CA GLY A 905 8.59 -27.40 86.60
C GLY A 905 8.82 -27.94 85.18
N ALA A 906 10.03 -27.73 84.66
CA ALA A 906 10.44 -28.33 83.38
C ALA A 906 10.48 -29.86 83.52
N PRO A 907 9.98 -30.63 82.53
CA PRO A 907 10.01 -32.09 82.59
C PRO A 907 11.46 -32.60 82.67
N ALA A 908 11.70 -33.61 83.51
CA ALA A 908 12.99 -34.32 83.58
C ALA A 908 13.20 -35.31 82.42
N THR A 909 12.45 -35.13 81.32
CA THR A 909 12.32 -36.05 80.18
C THR A 909 12.28 -35.28 78.87
N THR A 910 12.57 -35.96 77.75
CA THR A 910 12.52 -35.36 76.41
C THR A 910 11.07 -35.09 76.04
N LEU A 911 10.78 -33.86 75.62
CA LEU A 911 9.46 -33.44 75.16
C LEU A 911 9.47 -33.25 73.66
N VAL A 912 8.58 -33.95 72.95
CA VAL A 912 8.37 -33.81 71.50
C VAL A 912 7.01 -33.16 71.27
N ILE A 913 6.96 -32.09 70.49
CA ILE A 913 5.74 -31.35 70.20
C ILE A 913 5.49 -31.39 68.69
N ASP A 914 4.36 -31.99 68.31
CA ASP A 914 3.88 -32.11 66.93
C ASP A 914 2.60 -31.27 66.79
N GLY A 915 2.75 -30.02 66.33
CA GLY A 915 1.68 -29.04 66.28
C GLY A 915 2.12 -27.67 65.78
N SER A 916 1.28 -26.66 65.99
CA SER A 916 1.49 -25.26 65.59
C SER A 916 2.15 -24.42 66.69
N LEU A 917 2.53 -23.17 66.38
CA LEU A 917 3.15 -22.25 67.33
C LEU A 917 2.28 -22.00 68.59
N SER A 918 0.96 -21.97 68.44
CA SER A 918 0.05 -21.82 69.58
C SER A 918 0.07 -23.04 70.51
N ASP A 919 0.27 -24.25 69.95
CA ASP A 919 0.39 -25.48 70.73
C ASP A 919 1.69 -25.50 71.51
N TYR A 920 2.80 -25.12 70.87
CA TYR A 920 4.10 -24.98 71.53
C TYR A 920 4.01 -24.09 72.76
N ARG A 921 3.39 -22.91 72.62
CA ARG A 921 3.24 -21.95 73.72
C ARG A 921 2.35 -22.48 74.84
N SER A 922 1.27 -23.18 74.49
CA SER A 922 0.39 -23.83 75.47
C SER A 922 1.14 -24.90 76.28
N VAL A 923 1.95 -25.70 75.59
CA VAL A 923 2.68 -26.85 76.16
C VAL A 923 3.88 -26.41 76.99
N THR A 924 4.66 -25.44 76.52
CA THR A 924 5.92 -25.01 77.17
C THR A 924 5.73 -23.86 78.16
N ARG A 925 4.74 -22.98 77.92
CA ARG A 925 4.59 -21.64 78.53
C ARG A 925 5.70 -20.65 78.17
N ASP A 926 6.53 -20.97 77.18
CA ASP A 926 7.56 -20.08 76.66
C ASP A 926 6.95 -19.13 75.62
N ARG A 927 7.40 -17.87 75.62
CA ARG A 927 7.02 -16.87 74.62
C ARG A 927 8.05 -16.72 73.51
N ALA A 928 9.25 -17.27 73.68
CA ALA A 928 10.28 -17.28 72.65
C ALA A 928 9.75 -17.97 71.37
N LEU A 929 10.20 -17.47 70.22
CA LEU A 929 9.84 -18.03 68.92
C LEU A 929 10.77 -19.22 68.63
N PRO A 930 10.26 -20.48 68.64
CA PRO A 930 11.09 -21.65 68.31
C PRO A 930 11.41 -21.68 66.81
N PRO A 931 12.24 -22.60 66.31
CA PRO A 931 12.46 -22.74 64.86
C PRO A 931 11.14 -23.09 64.12
N PRO A 932 10.86 -22.56 62.92
CA PRO A 932 9.62 -22.83 62.19
C PRO A 932 9.50 -24.31 61.80
N LEU A 933 8.34 -24.96 61.92
CA LEU A 933 8.18 -26.38 61.52
C LEU A 933 7.75 -26.51 60.06
N GLY A 934 8.38 -27.42 59.31
CA GLY A 934 7.84 -27.98 58.07
C GLY A 934 6.78 -29.05 58.33
N PRO A 935 6.12 -29.57 57.28
CA PRO A 935 5.04 -30.55 57.41
C PRO A 935 5.47 -31.88 58.05
N ASP A 936 6.75 -32.22 57.97
CA ASP A 936 7.34 -33.44 58.52
C ASP A 936 8.26 -33.18 59.71
N ASP A 937 8.19 -31.99 60.32
CA ASP A 937 9.04 -31.61 61.44
C ASP A 937 8.28 -31.60 62.77
N VAL A 938 9.04 -31.75 63.86
CA VAL A 938 8.57 -31.63 65.25
C VAL A 938 9.57 -30.83 66.07
N TRP A 939 9.08 -30.18 67.14
CA TRP A 939 9.96 -29.60 68.14
C TRP A 939 10.39 -30.66 69.14
N VAL A 940 11.67 -30.67 69.49
CA VAL A 940 12.25 -31.53 70.51
C VAL A 940 12.94 -30.67 71.55
N ILE A 941 12.58 -30.88 72.82
CA ILE A 941 13.16 -30.21 73.96
C ILE A 941 13.79 -31.29 74.85
N GLU A 942 15.12 -31.37 74.82
CA GLU A 942 15.87 -32.24 75.71
C GLU A 942 16.02 -31.61 77.11
N VAL A 943 16.31 -32.44 78.12
CA VAL A 943 16.37 -32.00 79.52
C VAL A 943 17.44 -30.92 79.71
N GLY A 944 17.02 -29.67 79.92
CA GLY A 944 17.89 -28.50 80.06
C GLY A 944 18.47 -27.97 78.74
N GLY A 945 18.01 -28.48 77.60
CA GLY A 945 18.45 -28.05 76.27
C GLY A 945 17.58 -26.93 75.67
N ALA A 946 18.08 -26.32 74.59
CA ALA A 946 17.30 -25.42 73.75
C ALA A 946 16.32 -26.22 72.88
N VAL A 947 15.29 -25.55 72.36
CA VAL A 947 14.33 -26.17 71.46
C VAL A 947 14.97 -26.41 70.09
N GLU A 948 14.99 -27.66 69.65
CA GLU A 948 15.48 -28.07 68.34
C GLU A 948 14.33 -28.48 67.43
N ARG A 949 14.45 -28.19 66.14
CA ARG A 949 13.60 -28.81 65.10
C ARG A 949 14.22 -30.14 64.67
N ARG A 950 13.44 -31.21 64.67
CA ARG A 950 13.82 -32.52 64.13
C ARG A 950 12.79 -33.01 63.14
N THR A 951 13.25 -33.70 62.09
CA THR A 951 12.37 -34.23 61.03
C THR A 951 12.03 -35.68 61.31
N TRP A 952 10.80 -36.08 61.06
CA TRP A 952 10.41 -37.49 61.13
C TRP A 952 11.29 -38.34 60.18
N PRO A 953 11.72 -39.55 60.59
CA PRO A 953 12.49 -40.41 59.70
C PRO A 953 11.65 -40.79 58.48
N THR A 954 12.15 -40.48 57.28
CA THR A 954 11.59 -40.98 56.03
C THR A 954 11.94 -42.47 55.89
N ARG A 955 10.93 -43.34 55.82
CA ARG A 955 11.09 -44.75 55.40
C ARG A 955 10.52 -44.93 54.01
#